data_AF-A0A9D7B9Z5-F1
#
_entry.id   AF-A0A9D7B9Z5-F1
#
_cell.length_a   1.000
_cell.length_b   1.000
_cell.length_c   1.000
_cell.angle_alpha   90.00
_cell.angle_beta   90.00
_cell.angle_gamma   90.00
#
_symmetry.space_group_name_H-M   'P 1'
#
loop_
_entity.id
_entity.type
_entity.pdbx_description
1 polymer ?
#
loop_
_entity_poly.entity_id
_entity_poly.type
_entity_poly.pdbx_seq_one_letter_code
_entity_poly.pdbx_strand_id
1 'polypeptide(L)'
;MTRTCLFVLAALCCPFVALAQCPVGQTEAIVTIVPDNYPNETSWELFADNVLVATGGINSDTVCVDTTACMVFEIYDTYGDGICCGYGQGSYTLTFDGVIMDEGGQFTEQATEQFNCPVDTAGILTALQAMIAHVDNSIPLSLVQREAYVSEIILLGYTDVFLAIRDEVLTYITEYETNYPVIFENRQPVNISTLAPETRLLIEFEQYILDAQLTDGTIAAMEGVVFAFSSVFPGPVDPDAPRIANAVVPINGTHVHIPAAITAFDLDPAKRPTGYYAAPGEIVTITIPAGLVGAGLMAQIGTQDADITPTWTNRLSRITCDFPLDAISTQIISPLGGCIYIKVPEPSALGWFDVVIDQAVRSPYFSMRTDHLTPVAEWQAALAAHTTEWVDMEADKFMMTLPWTHVQGLLDPTSLLTQWNAIMDAYNYMGGRPAEARSKAEYFSVDTKLPVGAFGIGYPQVIGEFYAPFGPLGGTGYYPTRVLSPNPQLSALSTTFHELGHAAAHPKMTTERETLVNIYAVHVFNELYGVPLDEAFKHSEFQLLTLDQAAVDWMVSHNFRNNVNMSCDPLLPADICDELRYQHRGHAKYVEMAKQFGWASFHGMNNVFYQQDLINPGVWDDIFKESDEIIEAASDAMGVNMSPLFHFWGLAPSPALALELETDYGFSQQLCEMLQYYKTLIPETGADLQAWLDDLDNQSAFGTGRYEVYLAEYDALDYHGAMQAQIDYLLDIYGACLTSGMEEAAEPTIAVAPNPTSGQVTVHSTYSAPVHLEIVDVHGRVVFRQENIRGPVHRFELDEVPGVYTVRFDTGSDQVFFKLVKTD
;
A
#
# COMPACT_ATOMS: atom_id res chain seq x y z
N MET A 1 -59.04 -23.85 -27.70
CA MET A 1 -59.63 -25.18 -27.46
C MET A 1 -58.49 -26.20 -27.40
N THR A 2 -58.49 -27.01 -26.34
CA THR A 2 -57.89 -28.37 -26.26
C THR A 2 -56.38 -28.59 -26.46
N ARG A 3 -55.67 -28.70 -25.33
CA ARG A 3 -55.12 -29.94 -24.72
C ARG A 3 -54.22 -30.91 -25.54
N THR A 4 -53.00 -31.09 -24.98
CA THR A 4 -52.27 -32.35 -24.68
C THR A 4 -51.18 -32.84 -25.64
N CYS A 5 -49.94 -32.97 -25.11
CA CYS A 5 -48.99 -34.09 -25.25
C CYS A 5 -47.81 -33.83 -24.28
N LEU A 6 -47.81 -34.36 -23.05
CA LEU A 6 -47.17 -35.60 -22.60
C LEU A 6 -45.68 -35.74 -23.02
N PHE A 7 -44.77 -35.48 -22.08
CA PHE A 7 -43.46 -36.15 -22.03
C PHE A 7 -43.20 -36.64 -20.60
N VAL A 8 -42.74 -37.88 -20.56
CA VAL A 8 -42.48 -38.75 -19.41
C VAL A 8 -41.18 -38.31 -18.73
N LEU A 9 -41.18 -38.15 -17.41
CA LEU A 9 -39.96 -38.12 -16.61
C LEU A 9 -39.90 -39.37 -15.73
N ALA A 10 -38.83 -40.14 -15.92
CA ALA A 10 -38.52 -41.34 -15.18
C ALA A 10 -38.19 -41.00 -13.72
N ALA A 11 -38.81 -41.74 -12.80
CA ALA A 11 -38.52 -41.69 -11.38
C ALA A 11 -37.15 -42.36 -11.11
N LEU A 12 -36.17 -41.57 -10.66
CA LEU A 12 -35.11 -42.09 -9.79
C LEU A 12 -35.55 -41.87 -8.35
N CYS A 13 -35.77 -42.98 -7.66
CA CYS A 13 -36.08 -43.05 -6.24
C CYS A 13 -34.79 -42.70 -5.46
N CYS A 14 -34.66 -41.47 -4.98
CA CYS A 14 -33.79 -41.18 -3.84
C CYS A 14 -34.55 -41.60 -2.57
N PRO A 15 -33.96 -42.36 -1.64
CA PRO A 15 -34.57 -42.57 -0.35
C PRO A 15 -34.57 -41.22 0.38
N PHE A 16 -35.75 -40.70 0.68
CA PHE A 16 -35.88 -39.63 1.68
C PHE A 16 -35.30 -40.18 2.99
N VAL A 17 -34.09 -39.75 3.34
CA VAL A 17 -33.68 -39.72 4.73
C VAL A 17 -34.55 -38.64 5.35
N ALA A 18 -35.51 -39.04 6.19
CA ALA A 18 -36.22 -38.10 7.02
C ALA A 18 -35.19 -37.50 7.98
N LEU A 19 -34.72 -36.28 7.69
CA LEU A 19 -34.07 -35.46 8.72
C LEU A 19 -35.14 -35.19 9.77
N ALA A 20 -34.84 -35.53 11.02
CA ALA A 20 -35.74 -35.27 12.13
C ALA A 20 -35.81 -33.74 12.30
N GLN A 21 -36.79 -33.09 11.67
CA GLN A 21 -37.04 -31.68 11.92
C GLN A 21 -37.49 -31.50 13.37
N CYS A 22 -36.88 -30.54 14.06
CA CYS A 22 -37.30 -30.18 15.40
C CYS A 22 -38.81 -29.88 15.45
N PRO A 23 -39.49 -30.19 16.57
CA PRO A 23 -40.89 -29.83 16.76
C PRO A 23 -41.14 -28.33 16.52
N VAL A 24 -42.38 -27.99 16.16
CA VAL A 24 -42.79 -26.58 15.99
C VAL A 24 -42.49 -25.79 17.28
N GLY A 25 -41.73 -24.69 17.16
CA GLY A 25 -41.25 -23.87 18.27
C GLY A 25 -39.83 -24.24 18.78
N GLN A 26 -39.16 -25.20 18.16
CA GLN A 26 -37.79 -25.58 18.46
C GLN A 26 -36.90 -25.49 17.20
N THR A 27 -35.62 -25.25 17.41
CA THR A 27 -34.58 -25.30 16.36
C THR A 27 -33.40 -26.18 16.81
N GLU A 28 -32.55 -26.55 15.87
CA GLU A 28 -31.36 -27.37 16.14
C GLU A 28 -30.24 -26.49 16.73
N ALA A 29 -29.75 -26.88 17.91
CA ALA A 29 -28.44 -26.49 18.42
C ALA A 29 -27.47 -27.65 18.14
N ILE A 30 -26.43 -27.40 17.34
CA ILE A 30 -25.44 -28.41 16.95
C ILE A 30 -24.10 -28.04 17.55
N VAL A 31 -23.58 -28.93 18.39
CA VAL A 31 -22.20 -28.87 18.91
C VAL A 31 -21.37 -29.84 18.09
N THR A 32 -20.38 -29.32 17.36
CA THR A 32 -19.40 -30.12 16.63
C THR A 32 -18.08 -30.10 17.39
N ILE A 33 -17.52 -31.27 17.67
CA ILE A 33 -16.22 -31.43 18.32
C ILE A 33 -15.25 -32.17 17.40
N VAL A 34 -14.09 -31.57 17.17
CA VAL A 34 -12.89 -32.21 16.62
C VAL A 34 -11.92 -32.38 17.79
N PRO A 35 -11.68 -33.62 18.27
CA PRO A 35 -10.79 -33.83 19.39
C PRO A 35 -9.32 -33.62 19.01
N ASP A 36 -8.50 -33.30 20.01
CA ASP A 36 -7.05 -33.20 19.94
C ASP A 36 -6.38 -34.58 20.18
N ASN A 37 -5.08 -34.63 20.52
CA ASN A 37 -4.45 -35.93 20.84
C ASN A 37 -4.78 -36.43 22.26
N TYR A 38 -5.42 -35.64 23.12
CA TYR A 38 -5.81 -35.97 24.49
C TYR A 38 -7.34 -35.88 24.72
N PRO A 39 -8.14 -36.64 23.95
CA PRO A 39 -9.61 -36.54 23.93
C PRO A 39 -10.32 -36.80 25.27
N ASN A 40 -9.66 -37.43 26.24
CA ASN A 40 -10.30 -37.81 27.51
C ASN A 40 -10.42 -36.64 28.49
N GLU A 41 -9.83 -35.49 28.16
CA GLU A 41 -9.80 -34.30 29.02
C GLU A 41 -10.92 -33.32 28.64
N THR A 42 -11.53 -33.49 27.45
CA THR A 42 -12.60 -32.64 26.92
C THR A 42 -14.00 -33.10 27.31
N SER A 43 -14.80 -32.17 27.83
CA SER A 43 -16.26 -32.33 27.97
C SER A 43 -17.00 -31.03 27.69
N TRP A 44 -18.29 -31.11 27.37
CA TRP A 44 -19.13 -29.94 27.17
C TRP A 44 -20.52 -30.11 27.77
N GLU A 45 -21.16 -29.00 28.07
CA GLU A 45 -22.52 -28.88 28.58
C GLU A 45 -23.27 -27.80 27.79
N LEU A 46 -24.55 -28.03 27.55
CA LEU A 46 -25.46 -27.08 26.92
C LEU A 46 -26.68 -26.90 27.80
N PHE A 47 -26.97 -25.66 28.17
CA PHE A 47 -28.09 -25.27 29.00
C PHE A 47 -29.10 -24.46 28.18
N ALA A 48 -30.39 -24.67 28.46
CA ALA A 48 -31.48 -23.83 27.99
C ALA A 48 -32.25 -23.31 29.23
N ASP A 49 -32.35 -21.99 29.39
CA ASP A 49 -32.95 -21.32 30.56
C ASP A 49 -32.39 -21.86 31.89
N ASN A 50 -31.07 -22.01 31.98
CA ASN A 50 -30.34 -22.61 33.10
C ASN A 50 -30.68 -24.08 33.41
N VAL A 51 -31.35 -24.78 32.51
CA VAL A 51 -31.60 -26.22 32.60
C VAL A 51 -30.64 -26.94 31.66
N LEU A 52 -29.84 -27.88 32.18
CA LEU A 52 -28.96 -28.71 31.36
C LEU A 52 -29.81 -29.52 30.38
N VAL A 53 -29.68 -29.20 29.08
CA VAL A 53 -30.43 -29.86 28.00
C VAL A 53 -29.59 -30.89 27.26
N ALA A 54 -28.26 -30.74 27.26
CA ALA A 54 -27.34 -31.75 26.73
C ALA A 54 -25.96 -31.65 27.37
N THR A 55 -25.20 -32.74 27.28
CA THR A 55 -23.81 -32.82 27.69
C THR A 55 -23.11 -33.86 26.82
N GLY A 56 -21.82 -33.67 26.58
CA GLY A 56 -21.00 -34.59 25.81
C GLY A 56 -19.53 -34.55 26.19
N GLY A 57 -18.78 -35.48 25.58
CA GLY A 57 -17.32 -35.48 25.57
C GLY A 57 -16.83 -35.04 24.19
N ILE A 58 -16.04 -35.88 23.55
CA ILE A 58 -15.53 -35.67 22.19
C ILE A 58 -16.54 -35.89 21.05
N ASN A 59 -17.76 -36.30 21.38
CA ASN A 59 -18.77 -36.55 20.36
C ASN A 59 -19.51 -35.25 20.05
N SER A 60 -19.70 -35.00 18.77
CA SER A 60 -20.63 -33.97 18.28
C SER A 60 -22.08 -34.40 18.56
N ASP A 61 -22.96 -33.46 18.83
CA ASP A 61 -24.38 -33.74 19.09
C ASP A 61 -25.30 -32.65 18.50
N THR A 62 -26.57 -33.01 18.31
CA THR A 62 -27.62 -32.13 17.80
C THR A 62 -28.84 -32.22 18.70
N VAL A 63 -29.25 -31.09 19.25
CA VAL A 63 -30.30 -31.00 20.26
C VAL A 63 -31.37 -30.03 19.79
N CYS A 64 -32.63 -30.46 19.81
CA CYS A 64 -33.75 -29.55 19.58
C CYS A 64 -34.05 -28.75 20.84
N VAL A 65 -33.89 -27.44 20.76
CA VAL A 65 -34.07 -26.49 21.86
C VAL A 65 -35.11 -25.44 21.47
N ASP A 66 -35.80 -24.86 22.46
CA ASP A 66 -36.83 -23.85 22.20
C ASP A 66 -36.20 -22.63 21.53
N THR A 67 -36.82 -22.15 20.45
CA THR A 67 -36.35 -20.98 19.69
C THR A 67 -36.25 -19.70 20.52
N THR A 68 -36.89 -19.65 21.70
CA THR A 68 -36.88 -18.50 22.60
C THR A 68 -36.08 -18.71 23.89
N ALA A 69 -35.49 -19.88 24.09
CA ALA A 69 -34.74 -20.17 25.31
C ALA A 69 -33.37 -19.49 25.29
N CYS A 70 -32.97 -18.97 26.45
CA CYS A 70 -31.62 -18.48 26.71
C CYS A 70 -30.66 -19.65 26.76
N MET A 71 -29.68 -19.67 25.87
CA MET A 71 -28.75 -20.78 25.73
C MET A 71 -27.39 -20.44 26.34
N VAL A 72 -26.79 -21.39 27.03
CA VAL A 72 -25.40 -21.31 27.53
C VAL A 72 -24.67 -22.58 27.14
N PHE A 73 -23.58 -22.44 26.41
CA PHE A 73 -22.67 -23.53 26.07
C PHE A 73 -21.38 -23.40 26.88
N GLU A 74 -20.93 -24.49 27.48
CA GLU A 74 -19.68 -24.57 28.21
C GLU A 74 -18.88 -25.76 27.71
N ILE A 75 -17.62 -25.53 27.38
CA ILE A 75 -16.65 -26.58 27.06
C ILE A 75 -15.50 -26.52 28.04
N TYR A 76 -15.03 -27.69 28.44
CA TYR A 76 -14.09 -27.92 29.53
C TYR A 76 -12.91 -28.75 29.04
N ASP A 77 -11.72 -28.40 29.52
CA ASP A 77 -10.51 -29.20 29.40
C ASP A 77 -9.84 -29.36 30.77
N THR A 78 -9.74 -30.60 31.27
CA THR A 78 -9.27 -30.85 32.64
C THR A 78 -7.76 -30.65 32.84
N TYR A 79 -6.97 -30.57 31.77
CA TYR A 79 -5.52 -30.33 31.84
C TYR A 79 -5.17 -28.83 31.79
N GLY A 80 -6.04 -28.03 31.19
CA GLY A 80 -5.96 -26.58 31.13
C GLY A 80 -5.17 -26.03 29.95
N ASP A 81 -4.93 -26.84 28.92
CA ASP A 81 -4.27 -26.44 27.67
C ASP A 81 -5.24 -26.30 26.48
N GLY A 82 -6.53 -26.57 26.71
CA GLY A 82 -7.59 -26.46 25.72
C GLY A 82 -7.61 -27.67 24.79
N ILE A 83 -8.20 -27.53 23.61
CA ILE A 83 -8.31 -28.64 22.65
C ILE A 83 -7.55 -28.38 21.35
N CYS A 84 -6.71 -27.34 21.30
CA CYS A 84 -5.91 -27.03 20.12
C CYS A 84 -4.42 -26.95 20.43
N CYS A 85 -3.68 -26.85 19.34
CA CYS A 85 -2.35 -26.30 19.27
C CYS A 85 -1.26 -27.33 19.59
N GLY A 86 -0.33 -27.06 20.51
CA GLY A 86 0.90 -27.84 20.67
C GLY A 86 0.73 -29.35 20.88
N TYR A 87 -0.47 -29.79 21.27
CA TYR A 87 -0.80 -31.17 21.61
C TYR A 87 -1.91 -31.79 20.74
N GLY A 88 -2.33 -31.14 19.65
CA GLY A 88 -3.31 -31.67 18.70
C GLY A 88 -4.10 -30.54 18.03
N GLN A 89 -4.62 -30.75 16.83
CA GLN A 89 -5.39 -29.72 16.11
C GLN A 89 -6.90 -29.96 16.27
N GLY A 90 -7.37 -29.97 17.52
CA GLY A 90 -8.79 -30.05 17.83
C GLY A 90 -9.46 -28.67 17.81
N SER A 91 -10.80 -28.69 17.76
CA SER A 91 -11.66 -27.51 17.71
C SER A 91 -13.10 -27.87 18.09
N TYR A 92 -13.91 -26.85 18.39
CA TYR A 92 -15.35 -26.98 18.47
C TYR A 92 -16.05 -25.92 17.61
N THR A 93 -17.26 -26.23 17.20
CA THR A 93 -18.17 -25.28 16.53
C THR A 93 -19.56 -25.45 17.11
N LEU A 94 -20.17 -24.35 17.52
CA LEU A 94 -21.53 -24.27 18.03
C LEU A 94 -22.40 -23.57 17.00
N THR A 95 -23.48 -24.22 16.54
CA THR A 95 -24.47 -23.60 15.66
C THR A 95 -25.86 -23.63 16.26
N PHE A 96 -26.66 -22.60 15.98
CA PHE A 96 -28.06 -22.49 16.37
C PHE A 96 -28.85 -21.93 15.19
N ASP A 97 -29.94 -22.60 14.80
CA ASP A 97 -30.74 -22.26 13.61
C ASP A 97 -29.91 -22.14 12.31
N GLY A 98 -28.83 -22.92 12.22
CA GLY A 98 -27.89 -22.91 11.09
C GLY A 98 -26.90 -21.75 11.06
N VAL A 99 -26.90 -20.88 12.08
CA VAL A 99 -25.92 -19.80 12.28
C VAL A 99 -24.84 -20.27 13.26
N ILE A 100 -23.56 -20.00 12.97
CA ILE A 100 -22.46 -20.26 13.91
C ILE A 100 -22.55 -19.21 15.03
N MET A 101 -22.68 -19.67 16.26
CA MET A 101 -22.71 -18.82 17.45
C MET A 101 -21.30 -18.64 18.01
N ASP A 102 -20.50 -19.71 18.00
CA ASP A 102 -19.11 -19.68 18.46
C ASP A 102 -18.30 -20.82 17.83
N GLU A 103 -17.00 -20.62 17.69
CA GLU A 103 -16.04 -21.62 17.22
C GLU A 103 -14.65 -21.37 17.82
N GLY A 104 -13.96 -22.43 18.21
CA GLY A 104 -12.66 -22.26 18.87
C GLY A 104 -11.94 -23.55 19.21
N GLY A 105 -10.92 -23.42 20.03
CA GLY A 105 -10.10 -24.55 20.49
C GLY A 105 -8.96 -24.16 21.43
N GLN A 106 -8.55 -22.89 21.42
CA GLN A 106 -7.57 -22.34 22.36
C GLN A 106 -8.27 -21.71 23.56
N PHE A 107 -8.30 -22.43 24.67
CA PHE A 107 -8.74 -21.94 25.97
C PHE A 107 -7.92 -22.63 27.06
N THR A 108 -8.07 -22.23 28.33
CA THR A 108 -7.41 -22.91 29.44
C THR A 108 -8.28 -24.08 29.91
N GLU A 109 -8.90 -23.98 31.09
CA GLU A 109 -9.74 -25.05 31.65
C GLU A 109 -11.18 -25.01 31.11
N GLN A 110 -11.62 -23.85 30.59
CA GLN A 110 -13.01 -23.64 30.16
C GLN A 110 -13.13 -22.55 29.09
N ALA A 111 -14.10 -22.70 28.19
CA ALA A 111 -14.70 -21.62 27.41
C ALA A 111 -16.24 -21.64 27.55
N THR A 112 -16.86 -20.47 27.45
CA THR A 112 -18.30 -20.27 27.67
C THR A 112 -18.88 -19.31 26.64
N GLU A 113 -20.00 -19.69 26.04
CA GLU A 113 -20.76 -18.86 25.10
C GLU A 113 -22.22 -18.76 25.54
N GLN A 114 -22.79 -17.56 25.50
CA GLN A 114 -24.19 -17.30 25.85
C GLN A 114 -24.93 -16.65 24.68
N PHE A 115 -26.03 -17.24 24.24
CA PHE A 115 -26.77 -16.80 23.06
C PHE A 115 -28.29 -16.97 23.19
N ASN A 116 -29.06 -16.22 22.41
CA ASN A 116 -30.52 -16.22 22.44
C ASN A 116 -31.13 -15.88 23.82
N CYS A 117 -30.38 -15.14 24.65
CA CYS A 117 -30.80 -14.76 25.99
C CYS A 117 -31.45 -13.38 26.01
N PRO A 118 -32.54 -13.16 26.79
CA PRO A 118 -33.06 -11.82 27.00
C PRO A 118 -31.97 -10.93 27.62
N VAL A 119 -31.67 -9.80 26.97
CA VAL A 119 -30.76 -8.80 27.52
C VAL A 119 -31.36 -8.26 28.82
N ASP A 120 -30.64 -8.39 29.95
CA ASP A 120 -31.08 -7.85 31.24
C ASP A 120 -30.98 -6.33 31.24
N THR A 121 -31.94 -5.68 30.55
CA THR A 121 -32.01 -4.22 30.45
C THR A 121 -32.10 -3.58 31.85
N ALA A 122 -32.73 -4.25 32.81
CA ALA A 122 -32.86 -3.74 34.18
C ALA A 122 -31.53 -3.82 34.96
N GLY A 123 -30.78 -4.90 34.78
CA GLY A 123 -29.41 -5.07 35.28
C GLY A 123 -28.48 -3.99 34.71
N ILE A 124 -28.46 -3.84 33.38
CA ILE A 124 -27.69 -2.80 32.68
C ILE A 124 -28.06 -1.41 33.21
N LEU A 125 -29.35 -1.12 33.34
CA LEU A 125 -29.79 0.18 33.86
C LEU A 125 -29.32 0.42 35.30
N THR A 126 -29.35 -0.62 36.14
CA THR A 126 -28.89 -0.55 37.53
C THR A 126 -27.37 -0.32 37.59
N ALA A 127 -26.60 -1.06 36.79
CA ALA A 127 -25.15 -0.90 36.66
C ALA A 127 -24.79 0.50 36.15
N LEU A 128 -25.48 0.98 35.12
CA LEU A 128 -25.27 2.31 34.54
C LEU A 128 -25.61 3.42 35.54
N GLN A 129 -26.72 3.32 36.26
CA GLN A 129 -27.06 4.27 37.33
C GLN A 129 -26.02 4.29 38.45
N ALA A 130 -25.47 3.13 38.83
CA ALA A 130 -24.38 3.07 39.80
C ALA A 130 -23.10 3.72 39.27
N MET A 131 -22.78 3.54 37.99
CA MET A 131 -21.65 4.19 37.33
C MET A 131 -21.86 5.71 37.19
N ILE A 132 -23.06 6.18 36.89
CA ILE A 132 -23.44 7.61 36.89
C ILE A 132 -23.18 8.22 38.28
N ALA A 133 -23.71 7.58 39.33
CA ALA A 133 -23.51 8.02 40.71
C ALA A 133 -22.03 7.97 41.15
N HIS A 134 -21.21 7.14 40.50
CA HIS A 134 -19.78 7.15 40.73
C HIS A 134 -19.12 8.38 40.09
N VAL A 135 -19.41 8.65 38.82
CA VAL A 135 -18.76 9.73 38.06
C VAL A 135 -19.23 11.13 38.47
N ASP A 136 -20.48 11.28 38.94
CA ASP A 136 -20.99 12.53 39.52
C ASP A 136 -20.51 12.80 40.97
N ASN A 137 -19.66 11.90 41.50
CA ASN A 137 -19.11 11.91 42.85
C ASN A 137 -20.14 11.74 44.00
N SER A 138 -21.37 11.32 43.72
CA SER A 138 -22.41 11.12 44.74
C SER A 138 -22.23 9.81 45.52
N ILE A 139 -21.81 8.73 44.86
CA ILE A 139 -21.61 7.39 45.44
C ILE A 139 -20.32 6.76 44.89
N PRO A 140 -19.19 6.87 45.61
CA PRO A 140 -17.94 6.25 45.18
C PRO A 140 -18.02 4.71 45.15
N LEU A 141 -17.58 4.10 44.05
CA LEU A 141 -17.47 2.65 43.87
C LEU A 141 -16.01 2.18 44.03
N SER A 142 -15.81 0.97 44.54
CA SER A 142 -14.49 0.32 44.53
C SER A 142 -14.06 -0.06 43.12
N LEU A 143 -12.76 -0.27 42.89
CA LEU A 143 -12.25 -0.73 41.58
C LEU A 143 -12.95 -2.04 41.13
N VAL A 144 -13.12 -3.00 42.03
CA VAL A 144 -13.78 -4.29 41.71
C VAL A 144 -15.23 -4.09 41.27
N GLN A 145 -15.97 -3.18 41.91
CA GLN A 145 -17.35 -2.89 41.52
C GLN A 145 -17.43 -2.23 40.15
N ARG A 146 -16.55 -1.26 39.88
CA ARG A 146 -16.50 -0.58 38.58
C ARG A 146 -16.14 -1.55 37.46
N GLU A 147 -15.13 -2.39 37.65
CA GLU A 147 -14.76 -3.43 36.68
C GLU A 147 -15.92 -4.39 36.42
N ALA A 148 -16.65 -4.80 37.46
CA ALA A 148 -17.82 -5.66 37.31
C ALA A 148 -18.93 -4.99 36.50
N TYR A 149 -19.28 -3.73 36.80
CA TYR A 149 -20.32 -3.01 36.07
C TYR A 149 -19.92 -2.70 34.62
N VAL A 150 -18.66 -2.33 34.37
CA VAL A 150 -18.16 -2.13 33.00
C VAL A 150 -18.25 -3.43 32.22
N SER A 151 -17.88 -4.55 32.83
CA SER A 151 -18.01 -5.87 32.19
C SER A 151 -19.48 -6.21 31.93
N GLU A 152 -20.39 -5.97 32.89
CA GLU A 152 -21.83 -6.18 32.72
C GLU A 152 -22.41 -5.35 31.57
N ILE A 153 -22.02 -4.08 31.45
CA ILE A 153 -22.52 -3.19 30.41
C ILE A 153 -21.96 -3.54 29.03
N ILE A 154 -20.64 -3.80 28.93
CA ILE A 154 -19.97 -4.05 27.64
C ILE A 154 -20.27 -5.46 27.11
N LEU A 155 -20.19 -6.49 27.96
CA LEU A 155 -20.28 -7.90 27.54
C LEU A 155 -21.70 -8.30 27.09
N LEU A 156 -22.73 -7.56 27.53
CA LEU A 156 -24.13 -7.84 27.19
C LEU A 156 -24.59 -7.26 25.85
N GLY A 157 -23.74 -6.49 25.14
CA GLY A 157 -24.05 -5.95 23.83
C GLY A 157 -25.30 -5.08 23.83
N TYR A 158 -25.17 -3.78 24.07
CA TYR A 158 -26.32 -2.88 24.22
C TYR A 158 -27.03 -2.54 22.90
N THR A 159 -26.71 -3.21 21.78
CA THR A 159 -27.27 -2.93 20.45
C THR A 159 -28.80 -3.00 20.42
N ASP A 160 -29.38 -4.06 21.01
CA ASP A 160 -30.83 -4.29 20.99
C ASP A 160 -31.58 -3.49 22.07
N VAL A 161 -30.87 -2.88 23.02
CA VAL A 161 -31.45 -2.16 24.16
C VAL A 161 -31.07 -0.69 24.22
N PHE A 162 -30.23 -0.19 23.30
CA PHE A 162 -29.70 1.18 23.37
C PHE A 162 -30.81 2.22 23.51
N LEU A 163 -31.88 2.12 22.72
CA LEU A 163 -33.01 3.07 22.82
C LEU A 163 -33.66 3.08 24.21
N ALA A 164 -33.64 1.97 24.94
CA ALA A 164 -34.20 1.86 26.28
C ALA A 164 -33.27 2.41 27.38
N ILE A 165 -31.96 2.46 27.14
CA ILE A 165 -30.95 2.96 28.08
C ILE A 165 -30.31 4.28 27.65
N ARG A 166 -30.73 4.82 26.50
CA ARG A 166 -30.08 5.97 25.83
C ARG A 166 -29.99 7.17 26.75
N ASP A 167 -31.06 7.50 27.45
CA ASP A 167 -31.11 8.70 28.29
C ASP A 167 -30.10 8.59 29.45
N GLU A 168 -29.93 7.40 30.03
CA GLU A 168 -28.90 7.11 31.01
C GLU A 168 -27.50 7.08 30.41
N VAL A 169 -27.31 6.59 29.18
CA VAL A 169 -26.01 6.65 28.49
C VAL A 169 -25.59 8.10 28.25
N LEU A 170 -26.49 8.95 27.75
CA LEU A 170 -26.24 10.38 27.54
C LEU A 170 -26.02 11.12 28.86
N THR A 171 -26.74 10.73 29.92
CA THR A 171 -26.50 11.24 31.28
C THR A 171 -25.10 10.85 31.76
N TYR A 172 -24.69 9.59 31.55
CA TYR A 172 -23.35 9.12 31.91
C TYR A 172 -22.25 9.90 31.21
N ILE A 173 -22.35 10.10 29.90
CA ILE A 173 -21.41 10.92 29.12
C ILE A 173 -21.34 12.34 29.71
N THR A 174 -22.49 12.98 29.89
CA THR A 174 -22.57 14.35 30.41
C THR A 174 -21.94 14.49 31.80
N GLU A 175 -22.26 13.58 32.72
CA GLU A 175 -21.72 13.60 34.08
C GLU A 175 -20.22 13.27 34.11
N TYR A 176 -19.76 12.33 33.27
CA TYR A 176 -18.35 12.05 33.12
C TYR A 176 -17.59 13.30 32.65
N GLU A 177 -18.00 13.88 31.53
CA GLU A 177 -17.31 15.02 30.91
C GLU A 177 -17.36 16.30 31.78
N THR A 178 -18.33 16.39 32.69
CA THR A 178 -18.40 17.47 33.69
C THR A 178 -17.37 17.30 34.81
N ASN A 179 -17.07 16.06 35.20
CA ASN A 179 -16.30 15.75 36.42
C ASN A 179 -14.87 15.25 36.14
N TYR A 180 -14.56 14.85 34.90
CA TYR A 180 -13.27 14.29 34.51
C TYR A 180 -12.61 15.10 33.38
N PRO A 181 -11.28 15.01 33.21
CA PRO A 181 -10.60 15.61 32.06
C PRO A 181 -11.12 15.03 30.74
N VAL A 182 -11.12 15.86 29.69
CA VAL A 182 -11.48 15.42 28.34
C VAL A 182 -10.53 14.30 27.91
N ILE A 183 -11.07 13.22 27.36
CA ILE A 183 -10.25 12.12 26.85
C ILE A 183 -9.31 12.62 25.76
N PHE A 184 -8.09 12.07 25.76
CA PHE A 184 -7.05 12.40 24.78
C PHE A 184 -6.66 13.89 24.68
N GLU A 185 -6.95 14.73 25.69
CA GLU A 185 -6.69 16.18 25.67
C GLU A 185 -5.25 16.57 25.29
N ASN A 186 -4.26 15.77 25.71
CA ASN A 186 -2.84 16.02 25.41
C ASN A 186 -2.34 15.39 24.09
N ARG A 187 -3.24 14.73 23.34
CA ARG A 187 -2.97 14.02 22.08
C ARG A 187 -1.86 12.96 22.14
N GLN A 188 -1.49 12.52 23.34
CA GLN A 188 -0.51 11.45 23.52
C GLN A 188 -1.21 10.08 23.41
N PRO A 189 -0.59 9.11 22.73
CA PRO A 189 -1.12 7.75 22.70
C PRO A 189 -1.22 7.16 24.11
N VAL A 190 -2.40 6.62 24.45
CA VAL A 190 -2.68 5.92 25.70
C VAL A 190 -3.07 4.47 25.42
N ASN A 191 -2.72 3.56 26.32
CA ASN A 191 -3.20 2.19 26.26
C ASN A 191 -4.60 2.11 26.88
N ILE A 192 -5.63 1.87 26.06
CA ILE A 192 -7.04 1.83 26.48
C ILE A 192 -7.24 0.82 27.62
N SER A 193 -6.56 -0.33 27.58
CA SER A 193 -6.73 -1.40 28.58
C SER A 193 -6.25 -1.00 29.99
N THR A 194 -5.47 0.08 30.09
CA THR A 194 -4.89 0.59 31.35
C THR A 194 -5.65 1.80 31.90
N LEU A 195 -6.62 2.32 31.16
CA LEU A 195 -7.46 3.43 31.61
C LEU A 195 -8.40 2.99 32.72
N ALA A 196 -8.87 3.96 33.51
CA ALA A 196 -9.86 3.70 34.55
C ALA A 196 -11.15 3.12 33.94
N PRO A 197 -11.88 2.24 34.66
CA PRO A 197 -13.10 1.62 34.15
C PRO A 197 -14.10 2.60 33.54
N GLU A 198 -14.35 3.71 34.24
CA GLU A 198 -15.24 4.78 33.79
C GLU A 198 -14.78 5.44 32.49
N THR A 199 -13.47 5.64 32.31
CA THR A 199 -12.95 6.20 31.05
C THR A 199 -13.13 5.22 29.89
N ARG A 200 -12.90 3.92 30.11
CA ARG A 200 -13.13 2.90 29.08
C ARG A 200 -14.60 2.85 28.68
N LEU A 201 -15.50 2.92 29.65
CA LEU A 201 -16.94 2.93 29.41
C LEU A 201 -17.39 4.17 28.62
N LEU A 202 -16.85 5.36 28.92
CA LEU A 202 -17.09 6.55 28.11
C LEU A 202 -16.67 6.32 26.64
N ILE A 203 -15.43 5.87 26.42
CA ILE A 203 -14.89 5.64 25.08
C ILE A 203 -15.78 4.66 24.29
N GLU A 204 -16.24 3.59 24.95
CA GLU A 204 -17.17 2.63 24.31
C GLU A 204 -18.50 3.27 23.93
N PHE A 205 -19.12 4.04 24.82
CA PHE A 205 -20.39 4.70 24.51
C PHE A 205 -20.25 5.72 23.37
N GLU A 206 -19.22 6.57 23.41
CA GLU A 206 -18.97 7.54 22.34
C GLU A 206 -18.71 6.84 21.01
N GLN A 207 -17.88 5.79 21.01
CA GLN A 207 -17.57 5.03 19.81
C GLN A 207 -18.81 4.34 19.24
N TYR A 208 -19.62 3.71 20.08
CA TYR A 208 -20.85 3.06 19.64
C TYR A 208 -21.88 4.06 19.07
N ILE A 209 -22.02 5.23 19.68
CA ILE A 209 -22.93 6.26 19.17
C ILE A 209 -22.52 6.66 17.75
N LEU A 210 -21.22 6.89 17.50
CA LEU A 210 -20.70 7.22 16.17
C LEU A 210 -20.92 6.09 15.17
N ASP A 211 -20.69 4.84 15.58
CA ASP A 211 -20.76 3.68 14.68
C ASP A 211 -22.19 3.25 14.34
N ALA A 212 -23.15 3.38 15.28
CA ALA A 212 -24.44 2.71 15.18
C ALA A 212 -25.67 3.60 15.36
N GLN A 213 -25.53 4.81 15.92
CA GLN A 213 -26.68 5.60 16.38
C GLN A 213 -26.96 6.85 15.55
N LEU A 214 -26.23 7.08 14.46
CA LEU A 214 -26.44 8.22 13.57
C LEU A 214 -27.21 7.80 12.30
N THR A 215 -28.43 7.31 12.49
CA THR A 215 -29.31 6.81 11.41
C THR A 215 -30.57 7.67 11.26
N ASP A 216 -31.28 7.58 10.14
CA ASP A 216 -32.53 8.32 9.89
C ASP A 216 -33.56 8.21 11.05
N GLY A 217 -33.60 7.08 11.75
CA GLY A 217 -34.51 6.86 12.88
C GLY A 217 -34.07 7.48 14.21
N THR A 218 -32.79 7.84 14.33
CA THR A 218 -32.16 8.23 15.60
C THR A 218 -31.57 9.63 15.60
N ILE A 219 -31.30 10.23 14.42
CA ILE A 219 -30.70 11.58 14.28
C ILE A 219 -31.43 12.65 15.10
N ALA A 220 -32.77 12.69 15.04
CA ALA A 220 -33.55 13.68 15.79
C ALA A 220 -33.36 13.56 17.31
N ALA A 221 -33.04 12.36 17.83
CA ALA A 221 -32.76 12.16 19.24
C ALA A 221 -31.32 12.51 19.63
N MET A 222 -30.42 12.63 18.66
CA MET A 222 -29.02 13.00 18.86
C MET A 222 -28.79 14.52 18.72
N GLU A 223 -29.82 15.30 18.34
CA GLU A 223 -29.73 16.76 18.27
C GLU A 223 -29.33 17.35 19.63
N GLY A 224 -28.25 18.13 19.64
CA GLY A 224 -27.67 18.75 20.84
C GLY A 224 -26.72 17.85 21.64
N VAL A 225 -26.53 16.58 21.24
CA VAL A 225 -25.50 15.72 21.84
C VAL A 225 -24.13 16.12 21.31
N VAL A 226 -23.25 16.58 22.19
CA VAL A 226 -21.89 17.02 21.87
C VAL A 226 -20.93 16.27 22.78
N PHE A 227 -19.93 15.60 22.21
CA PHE A 227 -18.85 15.02 23.01
C PHE A 227 -17.82 16.11 23.30
N ALA A 228 -17.37 16.24 24.55
CA ALA A 228 -16.32 17.16 24.96
C ALA A 228 -15.02 16.93 24.16
N PHE A 229 -14.77 15.69 23.70
CA PHE A 229 -13.66 15.36 22.82
C PHE A 229 -13.65 16.16 21.50
N SER A 230 -14.81 16.61 21.00
CA SER A 230 -14.91 17.47 19.81
C SER A 230 -14.07 18.74 19.91
N SER A 231 -13.89 19.28 21.11
CA SER A 231 -13.05 20.46 21.38
C SER A 231 -11.55 20.20 21.24
N VAL A 232 -11.14 18.92 21.32
CA VAL A 232 -9.76 18.47 21.15
C VAL A 232 -9.53 18.08 19.70
N PHE A 233 -10.36 17.18 19.15
CA PHE A 233 -10.27 16.70 17.77
C PHE A 233 -11.65 16.22 17.29
N PRO A 234 -12.14 16.61 16.09
CA PRO A 234 -11.46 17.37 15.03
C PRO A 234 -11.19 18.85 15.35
N GLY A 235 -11.71 19.38 16.45
CA GLY A 235 -11.42 20.73 16.93
C GLY A 235 -12.68 21.59 17.04
N PRO A 236 -12.59 22.73 17.75
CA PRO A 236 -13.75 23.54 18.06
C PRO A 236 -14.29 24.29 16.84
N VAL A 237 -15.57 24.62 16.91
CA VAL A 237 -16.23 25.60 16.03
C VAL A 237 -16.47 26.87 16.84
N ASP A 238 -16.18 28.04 16.25
CA ASP A 238 -16.47 29.32 16.90
C ASP A 238 -17.98 29.39 17.25
N PRO A 239 -18.36 29.61 18.52
CA PRO A 239 -19.76 29.73 18.93
C PRO A 239 -20.53 30.79 18.15
N ASP A 240 -19.87 31.85 17.69
CA ASP A 240 -20.46 32.96 16.95
C ASP A 240 -20.46 32.72 15.42
N ALA A 241 -19.99 31.56 14.94
CA ALA A 241 -19.97 31.25 13.52
C ALA A 241 -21.39 31.28 12.91
N PRO A 242 -21.61 31.90 11.75
CA PRO A 242 -22.93 31.95 11.15
C PRO A 242 -23.34 30.55 10.64
N ARG A 243 -24.55 30.12 10.98
CA ARG A 243 -25.17 28.94 10.35
C ARG A 243 -25.79 29.36 9.03
N ILE A 244 -25.28 28.81 7.95
CA ILE A 244 -25.66 29.21 6.60
C ILE A 244 -26.92 28.45 6.18
N ALA A 245 -27.91 29.20 5.73
CA ALA A 245 -29.15 28.64 5.20
C ALA A 245 -29.06 28.47 3.68
N ASN A 246 -29.51 27.33 3.17
CA ASN A 246 -29.66 27.01 1.75
C ASN A 246 -28.43 27.34 0.88
N ALA A 247 -27.24 27.00 1.34
CA ALA A 247 -26.02 27.12 0.56
C ALA A 247 -26.05 26.18 -0.65
N VAL A 248 -25.83 26.71 -1.86
CA VAL A 248 -25.75 25.91 -3.08
C VAL A 248 -24.29 25.58 -3.36
N VAL A 249 -23.96 24.29 -3.42
CA VAL A 249 -22.60 23.77 -3.60
C VAL A 249 -22.55 22.89 -4.85
N PRO A 250 -21.74 23.26 -5.86
CA PRO A 250 -21.56 22.44 -7.05
C PRO A 250 -20.65 21.25 -6.74
N ILE A 251 -21.06 20.05 -7.13
CA ILE A 251 -20.35 18.78 -6.90
C ILE A 251 -20.07 18.10 -8.23
N ASN A 252 -18.82 17.67 -8.44
CA ASN A 252 -18.47 16.83 -9.58
C ASN A 252 -18.84 15.37 -9.29
N GLY A 253 -19.98 14.94 -9.83
CA GLY A 253 -20.49 13.58 -9.78
C GLY A 253 -19.84 12.61 -10.76
N THR A 254 -18.75 12.98 -11.43
CA THR A 254 -18.01 12.08 -12.32
C THR A 254 -16.91 11.38 -11.53
N HIS A 255 -16.91 10.05 -11.57
CA HIS A 255 -15.87 9.17 -11.07
C HIS A 255 -15.96 7.83 -11.80
N VAL A 256 -15.10 7.66 -12.80
CA VAL A 256 -15.03 6.43 -13.60
C VAL A 256 -13.57 6.07 -13.70
N HIS A 257 -13.21 4.86 -13.23
CA HIS A 257 -11.83 4.42 -13.33
C HIS A 257 -11.42 4.24 -14.79
N ILE A 258 -10.13 4.40 -15.06
CA ILE A 258 -9.56 4.17 -16.39
C ILE A 258 -8.81 2.84 -16.30
N PRO A 259 -9.28 1.75 -16.92
CA PRO A 259 -8.71 0.42 -16.71
C PRO A 259 -7.19 0.34 -16.91
N ALA A 260 -6.66 0.97 -17.97
CA ALA A 260 -5.23 0.99 -18.26
C ALA A 260 -4.41 2.01 -17.41
N ALA A 261 -5.07 2.77 -16.54
CA ALA A 261 -4.45 3.81 -15.72
C ALA A 261 -5.02 3.83 -14.30
N ILE A 262 -5.34 2.64 -13.77
CA ILE A 262 -5.88 2.51 -12.42
C ILE A 262 -4.83 3.00 -11.40
N THR A 263 -5.25 3.88 -10.49
CA THR A 263 -4.47 4.32 -9.31
C THR A 263 -5.10 3.81 -8.01
N ALA A 264 -4.36 3.89 -6.90
CA ALA A 264 -4.78 3.23 -5.67
C ALA A 264 -6.10 3.84 -5.20
N PHE A 265 -6.98 2.97 -4.71
CA PHE A 265 -8.31 3.36 -4.24
C PHE A 265 -9.22 3.92 -5.35
N ASP A 266 -8.91 3.72 -6.64
CA ASP A 266 -9.73 4.20 -7.77
C ASP A 266 -11.14 3.63 -7.83
N LEU A 267 -11.36 2.50 -7.16
CA LEU A 267 -12.69 1.87 -7.05
C LEU A 267 -13.44 2.32 -5.79
N ASP A 268 -12.77 3.05 -4.90
CA ASP A 268 -13.40 3.60 -3.70
C ASP A 268 -14.15 4.89 -4.04
N PRO A 269 -15.26 5.21 -3.35
CA PRO A 269 -16.00 6.43 -3.62
C PRO A 269 -15.13 7.71 -3.55
N ALA A 270 -15.15 8.49 -4.63
CA ALA A 270 -14.41 9.73 -4.71
C ALA A 270 -15.04 10.79 -3.80
N LYS A 271 -14.29 11.26 -2.81
CA LYS A 271 -14.66 12.41 -1.98
C LYS A 271 -14.67 13.73 -2.75
N ARG A 272 -15.64 14.59 -2.44
CA ARG A 272 -15.81 15.94 -2.99
C ARG A 272 -16.00 16.93 -1.83
N PRO A 273 -15.05 17.85 -1.59
CA PRO A 273 -15.18 18.86 -0.54
C PRO A 273 -16.35 19.80 -0.83
N THR A 274 -17.02 20.26 0.22
CA THR A 274 -18.15 21.20 0.09
C THR A 274 -17.80 22.62 0.50
N GLY A 275 -16.73 22.81 1.29
CA GLY A 275 -16.45 24.08 1.97
C GLY A 275 -17.40 24.39 3.14
N TYR A 276 -18.04 23.36 3.68
CA TYR A 276 -18.91 23.44 4.84
C TYR A 276 -18.50 22.44 5.92
N TYR A 277 -18.86 22.78 7.15
CA TYR A 277 -18.53 22.05 8.37
C TYR A 277 -19.80 21.87 9.20
N ALA A 278 -20.05 20.66 9.69
CA ALA A 278 -21.12 20.38 10.64
C ALA A 278 -20.63 20.73 12.05
N ALA A 279 -21.31 21.65 12.73
CA ALA A 279 -21.01 21.94 14.13
C ALA A 279 -21.37 20.71 14.99
N PRO A 280 -20.59 20.41 16.05
CA PRO A 280 -20.86 19.28 16.93
C PRO A 280 -22.31 19.28 17.44
N GLY A 281 -23.00 18.16 17.28
CA GLY A 281 -24.38 17.95 17.76
C GLY A 281 -25.47 18.74 17.02
N GLU A 282 -25.15 19.50 15.98
CA GLU A 282 -26.15 20.23 15.19
C GLU A 282 -26.57 19.44 13.94
N ILE A 283 -27.88 19.41 13.66
CA ILE A 283 -28.41 18.79 12.44
C ILE A 283 -28.15 19.71 11.24
N VAL A 284 -27.52 19.14 10.21
CA VAL A 284 -27.40 19.74 8.88
C VAL A 284 -28.33 19.02 7.92
N THR A 285 -28.97 19.74 7.00
CA THR A 285 -29.79 19.13 5.95
C THR A 285 -29.11 19.22 4.60
N ILE A 286 -28.98 18.08 3.92
CA ILE A 286 -28.44 17.95 2.57
C ILE A 286 -29.60 17.68 1.61
N THR A 287 -29.75 18.52 0.58
CA THR A 287 -30.74 18.34 -0.47
C THR A 287 -30.07 18.07 -1.81
N ILE A 288 -30.47 16.99 -2.48
CA ILE A 288 -29.97 16.62 -3.81
C ILE A 288 -31.08 16.73 -4.88
N PRO A 289 -30.75 16.86 -6.18
CA PRO A 289 -31.72 16.80 -7.25
C PRO A 289 -32.49 15.46 -7.24
N ALA A 290 -33.80 15.52 -7.47
CA ALA A 290 -34.68 14.34 -7.38
C ALA A 290 -34.28 13.16 -8.31
N GLY A 291 -33.60 13.46 -9.43
CA GLY A 291 -33.10 12.44 -10.34
C GLY A 291 -31.85 11.69 -9.86
N LEU A 292 -31.22 12.14 -8.76
CA LEU A 292 -30.02 11.54 -8.18
C LEU A 292 -30.30 10.69 -6.93
N VAL A 293 -31.56 10.63 -6.51
CA VAL A 293 -31.98 9.78 -5.38
C VAL A 293 -31.67 8.33 -5.70
N GLY A 294 -30.94 7.65 -4.81
CA GLY A 294 -30.50 6.27 -5.02
C GLY A 294 -29.36 6.11 -6.03
N ALA A 295 -28.69 7.20 -6.41
CA ALA A 295 -27.50 7.14 -7.27
C ALA A 295 -26.23 6.66 -6.55
N GLY A 296 -26.35 6.18 -5.29
CA GLY A 296 -25.23 5.72 -4.47
C GLY A 296 -24.37 6.84 -3.88
N LEU A 297 -24.86 8.09 -3.87
CA LEU A 297 -24.18 9.21 -3.24
C LEU A 297 -24.28 9.11 -1.71
N MET A 298 -23.23 9.51 -1.00
CA MET A 298 -23.24 9.65 0.45
C MET A 298 -22.76 11.04 0.87
N ALA A 299 -23.33 11.59 1.93
CA ALA A 299 -22.74 12.70 2.67
C ALA A 299 -21.87 12.15 3.80
N GLN A 300 -20.70 12.73 4.00
CA GLN A 300 -19.76 12.34 5.04
C GLN A 300 -19.47 13.55 5.94
N ILE A 301 -19.44 13.34 7.27
CA ILE A 301 -18.93 14.31 8.24
C ILE A 301 -17.61 13.79 8.82
N GLY A 302 -16.53 14.55 8.65
CA GLY A 302 -15.18 14.17 9.08
C GLY A 302 -14.26 13.85 7.91
N THR A 303 -12.96 14.10 8.06
CA THR A 303 -11.95 13.83 7.01
C THR A 303 -11.12 12.56 7.30
N GLN A 304 -10.97 12.18 8.58
CA GLN A 304 -10.18 11.04 9.02
C GLN A 304 -10.94 9.70 8.86
N ASP A 305 -10.83 9.07 7.70
CA ASP A 305 -11.49 7.79 7.39
C ASP A 305 -10.85 6.58 8.06
N ALA A 306 -9.58 6.69 8.45
CA ALA A 306 -8.86 5.55 8.97
C ALA A 306 -9.46 5.08 10.30
N ASP A 307 -9.87 3.82 10.33
CA ASP A 307 -10.07 3.08 11.56
C ASP A 307 -8.70 2.84 12.21
N ILE A 308 -8.47 3.52 13.33
CA ILE A 308 -7.25 3.36 14.12
C ILE A 308 -7.53 2.55 15.38
N THR A 309 -8.23 1.42 15.27
CA THR A 309 -8.39 0.46 16.37
C THR A 309 -7.08 -0.31 16.61
N PRO A 310 -6.19 0.12 17.53
CA PRO A 310 -5.44 -0.84 18.35
C PRO A 310 -5.47 -0.44 19.83
N THR A 311 -4.77 -1.23 20.67
CA THR A 311 -4.68 -0.98 22.13
C THR A 311 -4.10 0.39 22.50
N TRP A 312 -3.28 1.01 21.64
CA TRP A 312 -2.70 2.34 21.83
C TRP A 312 -3.28 3.39 20.86
N THR A 313 -4.01 4.38 21.38
CA THR A 313 -4.65 5.44 20.58
C THR A 313 -4.60 6.82 21.27
N ASN A 314 -4.79 7.88 20.49
CA ASN A 314 -4.90 9.27 20.94
C ASN A 314 -6.14 10.00 20.39
N ARG A 315 -7.10 9.25 19.84
CA ARG A 315 -8.46 9.68 19.48
C ARG A 315 -9.38 8.47 19.49
N LEU A 316 -10.69 8.68 19.43
CA LEU A 316 -11.67 7.62 19.14
C LEU A 316 -11.32 6.92 17.81
N SER A 317 -11.57 5.61 17.71
CA SER A 317 -11.08 4.76 16.62
C SER A 317 -11.63 5.18 15.26
N ARG A 318 -12.95 5.38 15.18
CA ARG A 318 -13.67 5.84 13.97
C ARG A 318 -14.43 7.10 14.34
N ILE A 319 -14.12 8.20 13.65
CA ILE A 319 -14.67 9.53 13.96
C ILE A 319 -15.43 10.16 12.79
N THR A 320 -15.51 9.44 11.67
CA THR A 320 -16.16 9.90 10.45
C THR A 320 -17.52 9.22 10.32
N CYS A 321 -18.54 9.98 9.94
CA CYS A 321 -19.93 9.52 9.86
C CYS A 321 -20.43 9.63 8.42
N ASP A 322 -20.88 8.52 7.84
CA ASP A 322 -21.41 8.45 6.46
C ASP A 322 -22.94 8.31 6.46
N PHE A 323 -23.61 9.07 5.59
CA PHE A 323 -25.07 9.13 5.45
C PHE A 323 -25.48 8.93 3.98
N PRO A 324 -26.27 7.90 3.66
CA PRO A 324 -26.73 7.70 2.28
C PRO A 324 -27.70 8.81 1.84
N LEU A 325 -27.55 9.30 0.62
CA LEU A 325 -28.43 10.30 0.02
C LEU A 325 -29.56 9.63 -0.80
N ASP A 326 -30.33 8.78 -0.13
CA ASP A 326 -31.43 7.99 -0.71
C ASP A 326 -32.79 8.70 -0.66
N ALA A 327 -32.79 9.98 -0.27
CA ALA A 327 -33.94 10.86 -0.31
C ALA A 327 -33.54 12.21 -0.91
N ILE A 328 -34.54 12.98 -1.36
CA ILE A 328 -34.30 14.35 -1.85
C ILE A 328 -33.67 15.21 -0.76
N SER A 329 -34.03 14.98 0.50
CA SER A 329 -33.55 15.69 1.67
C SER A 329 -33.13 14.67 2.72
N THR A 330 -31.87 14.73 3.13
CA THR A 330 -31.27 13.86 4.16
C THR A 330 -30.75 14.74 5.30
N GLN A 331 -31.05 14.35 6.54
CA GLN A 331 -30.48 14.99 7.72
C GLN A 331 -29.18 14.26 8.09
N ILE A 332 -28.16 15.02 8.49
CA ILE A 332 -26.87 14.50 8.92
C ILE A 332 -26.45 15.18 10.22
N ILE A 333 -25.70 14.50 11.08
CA ILE A 333 -25.25 15.01 12.38
C ILE A 333 -23.97 14.30 12.82
N SER A 334 -23.12 14.94 13.60
CA SER A 334 -22.03 14.27 14.31
C SER A 334 -21.84 14.92 15.69
N PRO A 335 -21.82 14.15 16.79
CA PRO A 335 -21.44 14.67 18.11
C PRO A 335 -20.03 15.25 18.18
N LEU A 336 -19.17 14.92 17.21
CA LEU A 336 -17.81 15.46 17.08
C LEU A 336 -17.72 16.67 16.14
N GLY A 337 -18.70 16.85 15.25
CA GLY A 337 -18.60 17.77 14.11
C GLY A 337 -17.58 17.30 13.06
N GLY A 338 -17.40 18.09 12.01
CA GLY A 338 -16.41 17.78 10.96
C GLY A 338 -16.69 18.47 9.62
N CYS A 339 -15.70 18.47 8.72
CA CYS A 339 -15.90 18.88 7.33
C CYS A 339 -16.95 17.98 6.66
N ILE A 340 -17.78 18.58 5.81
CA ILE A 340 -18.81 17.88 5.05
C ILE A 340 -18.26 17.57 3.65
N TYR A 341 -18.30 16.29 3.27
CA TYR A 341 -17.94 15.82 1.94
C TYR A 341 -19.13 15.13 1.27
N ILE A 342 -19.18 15.14 -0.06
CA ILE A 342 -20.03 14.25 -0.84
C ILE A 342 -19.16 13.14 -1.44
N LYS A 343 -19.47 11.88 -1.13
CA LYS A 343 -18.82 10.70 -1.71
C LYS A 343 -19.60 10.29 -2.96
N VAL A 344 -18.87 10.19 -4.07
CA VAL A 344 -19.39 9.82 -5.39
C VAL A 344 -18.94 8.39 -5.70
N PRO A 345 -19.85 7.45 -5.96
CA PRO A 345 -19.48 6.04 -6.15
C PRO A 345 -18.73 5.81 -7.46
N GLU A 346 -18.06 4.66 -7.55
CA GLU A 346 -17.50 4.13 -8.79
C GLU A 346 -18.40 2.98 -9.30
N PRO A 347 -18.78 2.96 -10.59
CA PRO A 347 -18.66 4.03 -11.57
C PRO A 347 -19.80 5.07 -11.41
N SER A 348 -19.49 6.33 -11.67
CA SER A 348 -20.46 7.43 -11.72
C SER A 348 -20.16 8.41 -12.86
N ALA A 349 -21.17 8.67 -13.68
CA ALA A 349 -21.09 9.59 -14.83
C ALA A 349 -22.15 10.71 -14.73
N LEU A 350 -22.42 11.20 -13.52
CA LEU A 350 -23.50 12.14 -13.25
C LEU A 350 -23.19 13.58 -13.73
N GLY A 351 -21.93 13.89 -14.03
CA GLY A 351 -21.51 15.25 -14.35
C GLY A 351 -21.59 16.17 -13.13
N TRP A 352 -21.57 17.49 -13.38
CA TRP A 352 -21.75 18.48 -12.31
C TRP A 352 -23.23 18.60 -11.91
N PHE A 353 -23.48 18.63 -10.61
CA PHE A 353 -24.80 18.90 -10.04
C PHE A 353 -24.69 19.72 -8.76
N ASP A 354 -25.76 20.46 -8.44
CA ASP A 354 -25.83 21.26 -7.23
C ASP A 354 -26.40 20.46 -6.06
N VAL A 355 -25.76 20.58 -4.90
CA VAL A 355 -26.27 20.15 -3.59
C VAL A 355 -26.65 21.39 -2.81
N VAL A 356 -27.76 21.35 -2.07
CA VAL A 356 -28.12 22.42 -1.13
C VAL A 356 -27.82 21.97 0.29
N ILE A 357 -27.04 22.76 1.03
CA ILE A 357 -26.66 22.53 2.43
C ILE A 357 -27.32 23.59 3.31
N ASP A 358 -28.04 23.15 4.34
CA ASP A 358 -28.73 24.02 5.30
C ASP A 358 -28.25 23.74 6.72
N GLN A 359 -28.08 24.81 7.52
CA GLN A 359 -27.63 24.77 8.93
C GLN A 359 -26.17 24.36 9.16
N ALA A 360 -25.30 24.48 8.16
CA ALA A 360 -23.86 24.24 8.31
C ALA A 360 -23.05 25.54 8.53
N VAL A 361 -21.82 25.41 9.03
CA VAL A 361 -20.84 26.50 9.14
C VAL A 361 -19.95 26.50 7.90
N ARG A 362 -19.51 27.68 7.44
CA ARG A 362 -18.54 27.76 6.34
C ARG A 362 -17.13 27.41 6.83
N SER A 363 -16.46 26.48 6.15
CA SER A 363 -15.02 26.25 6.29
C SER A 363 -14.27 26.92 5.12
N PRO A 364 -13.01 27.38 5.30
CA PRO A 364 -12.23 27.90 4.19
C PRO A 364 -12.02 26.82 3.11
N TYR A 365 -12.37 27.17 1.88
CA TYR A 365 -12.29 26.28 0.72
C TYR A 365 -11.76 27.04 -0.49
N PHE A 366 -10.89 26.39 -1.26
CA PHE A 366 -10.39 26.92 -2.53
C PHE A 366 -10.34 25.83 -3.60
N SER A 367 -10.94 26.13 -4.75
CA SER A 367 -10.93 25.24 -5.90
C SER A 367 -10.24 25.85 -7.11
N MET A 368 -9.42 25.03 -7.76
CA MET A 368 -8.86 25.24 -9.09
C MET A 368 -9.45 24.28 -10.13
N ARG A 369 -10.56 23.61 -9.81
CA ARG A 369 -11.19 22.71 -10.78
C ARG A 369 -11.67 23.48 -12.00
N THR A 370 -11.51 22.84 -13.16
CA THR A 370 -12.04 23.39 -14.40
C THR A 370 -13.55 23.67 -14.24
N ASP A 371 -13.98 24.85 -14.66
CA ASP A 371 -15.34 25.40 -14.55
C ASP A 371 -15.84 25.79 -13.15
N HIS A 372 -15.08 25.56 -12.06
CA HIS A 372 -15.49 25.84 -10.68
C HIS A 372 -14.36 26.50 -9.87
N LEU A 373 -13.81 27.60 -10.38
CA LEU A 373 -12.71 28.33 -9.73
C LEU A 373 -13.19 29.17 -8.54
N THR A 374 -12.51 29.07 -7.41
CA THR A 374 -12.65 30.02 -6.31
C THR A 374 -11.76 31.25 -6.56
N PRO A 375 -12.29 32.48 -6.55
CA PRO A 375 -11.44 33.67 -6.64
C PRO A 375 -10.49 33.76 -5.43
N VAL A 376 -9.22 34.11 -5.67
CA VAL A 376 -8.22 34.26 -4.57
C VAL A 376 -8.68 35.24 -3.48
N ALA A 377 -9.42 36.29 -3.85
CA ALA A 377 -9.99 37.23 -2.87
C ALA A 377 -11.05 36.59 -1.95
N GLU A 378 -11.80 35.60 -2.45
CA GLU A 378 -12.75 34.83 -1.62
C GLU A 378 -12.00 33.95 -0.63
N TRP A 379 -10.93 33.28 -1.08
CA TRP A 379 -10.05 32.51 -0.19
C TRP A 379 -9.44 33.37 0.92
N GLN A 380 -8.89 34.54 0.57
CA GLN A 380 -8.33 35.47 1.54
C GLN A 380 -9.38 35.94 2.56
N ALA A 381 -10.60 36.22 2.10
CA ALA A 381 -11.70 36.58 2.99
C ALA A 381 -12.11 35.40 3.89
N ALA A 382 -12.16 34.18 3.36
CA ALA A 382 -12.47 32.98 4.12
C ALA A 382 -11.41 32.68 5.18
N LEU A 383 -10.12 32.81 4.87
CA LEU A 383 -9.04 32.68 5.85
C LEU A 383 -9.11 33.75 6.94
N ALA A 384 -9.41 35.00 6.58
CA ALA A 384 -9.51 36.10 7.54
C ALA A 384 -10.73 35.95 8.48
N ALA A 385 -11.77 35.25 8.03
CA ALA A 385 -13.01 35.01 8.75
C ALA A 385 -13.19 33.54 9.17
N HIS A 386 -12.11 32.75 9.24
CA HIS A 386 -12.20 31.34 9.58
C HIS A 386 -12.79 31.14 10.98
N THR A 387 -13.67 30.14 11.12
CA THR A 387 -14.35 29.79 12.38
C THR A 387 -14.26 28.30 12.69
N THR A 388 -13.48 27.55 11.91
CA THR A 388 -13.32 26.09 11.98
C THR A 388 -11.85 25.72 11.86
N GLU A 389 -11.45 24.56 12.41
CA GLU A 389 -10.05 24.15 12.38
C GLU A 389 -9.56 23.74 10.99
N TRP A 390 -10.41 23.20 10.12
CA TRP A 390 -9.99 22.57 8.87
C TRP A 390 -10.28 23.43 7.64
N VAL A 391 -9.40 23.33 6.65
CA VAL A 391 -9.50 23.98 5.35
C VAL A 391 -9.34 22.96 4.22
N ASP A 392 -10.09 23.13 3.16
CA ASP A 392 -10.04 22.29 1.96
C ASP A 392 -9.41 23.08 0.79
N MET A 393 -8.51 22.45 0.04
CA MET A 393 -7.99 22.99 -1.21
C MET A 393 -7.97 21.89 -2.26
N GLU A 394 -8.48 22.17 -3.46
CA GLU A 394 -8.52 21.18 -4.53
C GLU A 394 -8.22 21.73 -5.92
N ALA A 395 -7.74 20.83 -6.77
CA ALA A 395 -7.60 20.98 -8.20
C ALA A 395 -8.06 19.70 -8.89
N ASP A 396 -8.00 19.66 -10.23
CA ASP A 396 -8.47 18.51 -11.01
C ASP A 396 -7.77 17.20 -10.65
N LYS A 397 -6.49 17.23 -10.25
CA LYS A 397 -5.66 16.03 -10.04
C LYS A 397 -5.20 15.82 -8.59
N PHE A 398 -5.40 16.81 -7.72
CA PHE A 398 -4.95 16.74 -6.33
C PHE A 398 -5.85 17.56 -5.41
N MET A 399 -6.07 17.08 -4.19
CA MET A 399 -6.75 17.81 -3.14
C MET A 399 -6.12 17.55 -1.77
N MET A 400 -6.33 18.45 -0.84
CA MET A 400 -5.84 18.31 0.53
C MET A 400 -6.76 18.97 1.54
N THR A 401 -6.81 18.38 2.72
CA THR A 401 -7.51 18.91 3.89
C THR A 401 -6.51 19.09 5.00
N LEU A 402 -6.27 20.35 5.36
CA LEU A 402 -5.25 20.72 6.34
C LEU A 402 -5.89 21.53 7.48
N PRO A 403 -5.31 21.47 8.68
CA PRO A 403 -5.68 22.42 9.72
C PRO A 403 -5.29 23.85 9.32
N TRP A 404 -6.09 24.86 9.67
CA TRP A 404 -5.92 26.25 9.25
C TRP A 404 -4.55 26.81 9.67
N THR A 405 -4.03 26.34 10.81
CA THR A 405 -2.70 26.64 11.34
C THR A 405 -1.59 26.33 10.33
N HIS A 406 -1.76 25.32 9.48
CA HIS A 406 -0.80 24.92 8.46
C HIS A 406 -0.82 25.81 7.21
N VAL A 407 -1.93 26.49 6.95
CA VAL A 407 -2.08 27.38 5.79
C VAL A 407 -2.00 28.85 6.17
N GLN A 408 -1.62 29.16 7.41
CA GLN A 408 -1.36 30.52 7.85
C GLN A 408 -0.34 31.20 6.92
N GLY A 409 -0.78 32.25 6.23
CA GLY A 409 0.06 33.00 5.29
C GLY A 409 0.02 32.49 3.84
N LEU A 410 -0.67 31.38 3.55
CA LEU A 410 -0.94 30.93 2.18
C LEU A 410 -2.07 31.78 1.58
N LEU A 411 -1.78 33.05 1.27
CA LEU A 411 -2.78 34.01 0.77
C LEU A 411 -3.22 33.73 -0.68
N ASP A 412 -2.47 32.91 -1.40
CA ASP A 412 -2.78 32.48 -2.76
C ASP A 412 -2.30 31.02 -2.94
N PRO A 413 -3.21 30.04 -2.91
CA PRO A 413 -2.88 28.62 -3.09
C PRO A 413 -2.75 28.22 -4.57
N THR A 414 -2.84 29.16 -5.52
CA THR A 414 -2.82 28.85 -6.96
C THR A 414 -1.52 28.16 -7.38
N SER A 415 -0.36 28.66 -6.94
CA SER A 415 0.93 28.08 -7.28
C SER A 415 1.12 26.68 -6.66
N LEU A 416 0.60 26.47 -5.45
CA LEU A 416 0.65 25.20 -4.74
C LEU A 416 -0.10 24.12 -5.53
N LEU A 417 -1.35 24.39 -5.87
CA LEU A 417 -2.20 23.44 -6.57
C LEU A 417 -1.78 23.24 -8.04
N THR A 418 -1.24 24.28 -8.68
CA THR A 418 -0.62 24.16 -10.01
C THR A 418 0.57 23.21 -9.97
N GLN A 419 1.44 23.34 -8.95
CA GLN A 419 2.58 22.44 -8.77
C GLN A 419 2.13 21.00 -8.52
N TRP A 420 1.10 20.78 -7.70
CA TRP A 420 0.54 19.45 -7.48
C TRP A 420 -0.05 18.83 -8.73
N ASN A 421 -0.81 19.58 -9.54
CA ASN A 421 -1.28 19.09 -10.84
C ASN A 421 -0.11 18.67 -11.75
N ALA A 422 0.96 19.48 -11.81
CA ALA A 422 2.14 19.15 -12.60
C ALA A 422 2.88 17.91 -12.08
N ILE A 423 2.92 17.71 -10.76
CA ILE A 423 3.46 16.47 -10.15
C ILE A 423 2.59 15.28 -10.58
N MET A 424 1.25 15.37 -10.47
CA MET A 424 0.37 14.28 -10.89
C MET A 424 0.50 13.95 -12.39
N ASP A 425 0.79 14.95 -13.22
CA ASP A 425 1.10 14.77 -14.64
C ASP A 425 2.43 14.07 -14.87
N ALA A 426 3.45 14.42 -14.09
CA ALA A 426 4.73 13.72 -14.13
C ALA A 426 4.58 12.24 -13.76
N TYR A 427 3.70 11.88 -12.82
CA TYR A 427 3.44 10.48 -12.49
C TYR A 427 2.79 9.73 -13.66
N ASN A 428 1.73 10.28 -14.26
CA ASN A 428 1.12 9.68 -15.44
C ASN A 428 2.11 9.55 -16.60
N TYR A 429 2.90 10.60 -16.86
CA TYR A 429 3.94 10.56 -17.87
C TYR A 429 4.95 9.43 -17.60
N MET A 430 5.48 9.34 -16.38
CA MET A 430 6.41 8.27 -16.02
C MET A 430 5.77 6.89 -16.11
N GLY A 431 4.46 6.76 -15.86
CA GLY A 431 3.69 5.54 -16.08
C GLY A 431 3.40 5.19 -17.53
N GLY A 432 3.89 5.96 -18.51
CA GLY A 432 3.57 5.74 -19.93
C GLY A 432 2.15 6.14 -20.30
N ARG A 433 1.47 6.94 -19.49
CA ARG A 433 0.04 7.29 -19.62
C ARG A 433 -0.15 8.75 -20.07
N PRO A 434 -1.28 9.10 -20.71
CA PRO A 434 -1.69 10.48 -20.94
C PRO A 434 -1.85 11.26 -19.63
N ALA A 435 -1.58 12.57 -19.64
CA ALA A 435 -1.66 13.44 -18.47
C ALA A 435 -3.07 13.46 -17.85
N GLU A 436 -4.10 13.36 -18.68
CA GLU A 436 -5.51 13.33 -18.31
C GLU A 436 -6.00 11.96 -17.83
N ALA A 437 -5.19 10.90 -17.91
CA ALA A 437 -5.58 9.54 -17.54
C ALA A 437 -5.62 9.38 -16.01
N ARG A 438 -6.63 9.98 -15.37
CA ARG A 438 -6.85 9.93 -13.93
C ARG A 438 -8.34 10.03 -13.60
N SER A 439 -8.83 9.14 -12.75
CA SER A 439 -10.25 8.99 -12.41
C SER A 439 -10.72 9.88 -11.24
N LYS A 440 -9.78 10.29 -10.38
CA LYS A 440 -9.99 11.15 -9.21
C LYS A 440 -8.72 11.93 -8.85
N ALA A 441 -8.90 13.04 -8.13
CA ALA A 441 -7.78 13.74 -7.51
C ALA A 441 -7.14 12.85 -6.44
N GLU A 442 -5.81 12.85 -6.31
CA GLU A 442 -5.17 12.28 -5.11
C GLU A 442 -5.48 13.13 -3.89
N TYR A 443 -5.50 12.52 -2.70
CA TYR A 443 -6.01 13.19 -1.51
C TYR A 443 -5.06 13.08 -0.33
N PHE A 444 -4.73 14.21 0.30
CA PHE A 444 -3.96 14.28 1.53
C PHE A 444 -4.80 14.82 2.69
N SER A 445 -4.61 14.24 3.88
CA SER A 445 -5.16 14.78 5.12
C SER A 445 -4.20 14.58 6.29
N VAL A 446 -4.41 15.34 7.37
CA VAL A 446 -3.70 15.15 8.64
C VAL A 446 -4.60 14.37 9.60
N ASP A 447 -3.96 13.51 10.41
CA ASP A 447 -4.60 12.79 11.51
C ASP A 447 -3.67 12.78 12.74
N THR A 448 -4.20 12.56 13.93
CA THR A 448 -3.43 12.51 15.19
C THR A 448 -2.45 11.33 15.22
N LYS A 449 -2.64 10.34 14.35
CA LYS A 449 -1.81 9.13 14.25
C LYS A 449 -1.82 8.58 12.81
N LEU A 450 -0.75 7.90 12.44
CA LEU A 450 -0.68 7.14 11.20
C LEU A 450 -1.54 5.86 11.26
N PRO A 451 -2.33 5.55 10.22
CA PRO A 451 -3.19 4.35 10.21
C PRO A 451 -2.42 3.03 10.31
N VAL A 452 -1.28 2.92 9.63
CA VAL A 452 -0.51 1.66 9.49
C VAL A 452 0.89 1.73 10.13
N GLY A 453 1.07 2.61 11.12
CA GLY A 453 2.32 2.73 11.89
C GLY A 453 3.51 3.38 11.17
N ALA A 454 3.48 3.46 9.85
CA ALA A 454 4.38 4.24 9.00
C ALA A 454 3.58 5.12 8.03
N PHE A 455 4.21 6.16 7.49
CA PHE A 455 3.62 6.95 6.42
C PHE A 455 3.48 6.03 5.21
N GLY A 456 2.32 6.06 4.55
CA GLY A 456 1.95 5.07 3.55
C GLY A 456 0.93 5.62 2.56
N ILE A 457 0.58 4.82 1.56
CA ILE A 457 -0.51 5.13 0.63
C ILE A 457 -1.86 5.23 1.34
N GLY A 458 -2.76 6.05 0.81
CA GLY A 458 -4.12 6.17 1.30
C GLY A 458 -4.97 7.09 0.44
N TYR A 459 -6.27 7.07 0.67
CA TYR A 459 -7.21 8.06 0.13
C TYR A 459 -8.22 8.47 1.22
N PRO A 460 -7.88 9.44 2.11
CA PRO A 460 -6.67 10.27 2.08
C PRO A 460 -5.39 9.51 2.42
N GLN A 461 -4.29 9.92 1.80
CA GLN A 461 -2.95 9.68 2.31
C GLN A 461 -2.78 10.50 3.59
N VAL A 462 -2.61 9.80 4.71
CA VAL A 462 -2.63 10.39 6.04
C VAL A 462 -1.23 10.75 6.50
N ILE A 463 -1.04 12.03 6.84
CA ILE A 463 0.14 12.50 7.54
C ILE A 463 -0.16 12.50 9.04
N GLY A 464 0.60 11.74 9.82
CA GLY A 464 0.48 11.76 11.27
C GLY A 464 0.97 13.07 11.86
N GLU A 465 0.26 13.62 12.85
CA GLU A 465 0.57 14.88 13.53
C GLU A 465 2.00 14.90 14.10
N PHE A 466 2.56 13.78 14.55
CA PHE A 466 3.96 13.72 14.97
C PHE A 466 4.95 14.11 13.86
N TYR A 467 4.66 13.70 12.62
CA TYR A 467 5.45 14.00 11.44
C TYR A 467 5.11 15.37 10.83
N ALA A 468 4.05 16.01 11.34
CA ALA A 468 3.52 17.29 10.90
C ALA A 468 2.97 18.08 12.12
N PRO A 469 3.82 18.46 13.10
CA PRO A 469 3.33 19.14 14.29
C PRO A 469 2.71 20.48 13.88
N PHE A 470 1.52 20.79 14.40
CA PHE A 470 0.79 22.03 14.10
C PHE A 470 1.74 23.24 14.09
N GLY A 471 1.93 23.82 12.91
CA GLY A 471 2.89 24.90 12.73
C GLY A 471 2.73 25.61 11.39
N PRO A 472 3.20 26.86 11.29
CA PRO A 472 3.11 27.66 10.08
C PRO A 472 3.95 27.05 8.94
N LEU A 473 3.65 27.47 7.70
CA LEU A 473 4.34 27.07 6.48
C LEU A 473 5.87 26.98 6.69
N GLY A 474 6.45 25.80 6.45
CA GLY A 474 7.91 25.59 6.48
C GLY A 474 8.48 24.68 7.57
N GLY A 475 7.67 23.86 8.26
CA GLY A 475 8.16 22.80 9.16
C GLY A 475 8.85 21.65 8.42
N THR A 476 9.89 21.01 8.98
CA THR A 476 10.73 19.97 8.32
C THR A 476 10.02 18.63 8.01
N GLY A 477 8.70 18.57 8.16
CA GLY A 477 7.86 17.39 7.99
C GLY A 477 7.30 17.19 6.59
N TYR A 478 6.43 16.18 6.45
CA TYR A 478 5.85 15.63 5.21
C TYR A 478 4.71 16.49 4.62
N TYR A 479 4.79 17.81 4.77
CA TYR A 479 3.67 18.68 4.43
C TYR A 479 3.46 18.77 2.92
N PRO A 480 2.21 18.68 2.41
CA PRO A 480 1.97 18.83 0.99
C PRO A 480 2.24 20.26 0.50
N THR A 481 2.32 21.25 1.40
CA THR A 481 2.71 22.63 1.08
C THR A 481 4.21 22.77 0.76
N ARG A 482 5.05 21.76 1.09
CA ARG A 482 6.50 21.79 0.86
C ARG A 482 6.89 21.77 -0.61
N VAL A 483 5.98 21.39 -1.51
CA VAL A 483 6.24 21.44 -2.97
C VAL A 483 6.55 22.87 -3.46
N LEU A 484 6.22 23.91 -2.70
CA LEU A 484 6.63 25.29 -2.98
C LEU A 484 8.11 25.59 -2.65
N SER A 485 8.78 24.71 -1.92
CA SER A 485 10.17 24.82 -1.48
C SER A 485 10.97 23.63 -2.02
N PRO A 486 11.47 23.70 -3.26
CA PRO A 486 11.90 22.55 -4.06
C PRO A 486 13.29 22.02 -3.69
N ASN A 487 13.67 22.04 -2.41
CA ASN A 487 14.98 21.56 -1.98
C ASN A 487 14.93 20.03 -1.80
N PRO A 488 15.58 19.23 -2.67
CA PRO A 488 15.59 17.77 -2.56
C PRO A 488 16.30 17.28 -1.29
N GLN A 489 17.13 18.12 -0.67
CA GLN A 489 17.77 17.84 0.63
C GLN A 489 16.76 17.77 1.79
N LEU A 490 15.50 18.19 1.58
CA LEU A 490 14.42 18.01 2.54
C LEU A 490 13.84 16.61 2.38
N SER A 491 14.44 15.64 3.07
CA SER A 491 14.13 14.20 3.03
C SER A 491 12.65 13.82 3.12
N ALA A 492 11.79 14.69 3.64
CA ALA A 492 10.35 14.41 3.77
C ALA A 492 9.59 14.41 2.41
N LEU A 493 10.06 15.17 1.40
CA LEU A 493 9.40 15.18 0.08
C LEU A 493 9.69 13.92 -0.72
N SER A 494 10.92 13.39 -0.68
CA SER A 494 11.25 12.15 -1.39
C SER A 494 10.43 10.98 -0.86
N THR A 495 10.22 10.89 0.46
CA THR A 495 9.32 9.88 1.02
C THR A 495 7.84 10.12 0.65
N THR A 496 7.40 11.38 0.54
CA THR A 496 6.04 11.66 0.03
C THR A 496 5.87 11.14 -1.39
N PHE A 497 6.87 11.35 -2.23
CA PHE A 497 6.89 10.85 -3.60
C PHE A 497 7.06 9.32 -3.68
N HIS A 498 7.83 8.72 -2.79
CA HIS A 498 7.94 7.26 -2.66
C HIS A 498 6.57 6.62 -2.47
N GLU A 499 5.78 7.10 -1.49
CA GLU A 499 4.45 6.55 -1.25
C GLU A 499 3.49 6.83 -2.42
N LEU A 500 3.52 8.03 -3.01
CA LEU A 500 2.75 8.28 -4.23
C LEU A 500 3.16 7.34 -5.38
N GLY A 501 4.42 6.89 -5.42
CA GLY A 501 4.93 5.90 -6.36
C GLY A 501 4.24 4.54 -6.19
N HIS A 502 4.00 4.13 -4.94
CA HIS A 502 3.18 2.95 -4.65
C HIS A 502 1.73 3.14 -5.10
N ALA A 503 1.15 4.32 -4.87
CA ALA A 503 -0.24 4.63 -5.21
C ALA A 503 -0.50 4.71 -6.72
N ALA A 504 0.53 4.94 -7.54
CA ALA A 504 0.35 5.15 -8.97
C ALA A 504 0.32 3.86 -9.82
N ALA A 505 0.54 2.68 -9.23
CA ALA A 505 0.42 1.38 -9.90
C ALA A 505 1.17 1.27 -11.25
N HIS A 506 2.43 1.66 -11.27
CA HIS A 506 3.23 1.56 -12.50
C HIS A 506 3.86 0.17 -12.69
N PRO A 507 4.11 -0.24 -13.95
CA PRO A 507 4.78 -1.49 -14.30
C PRO A 507 6.13 -1.62 -13.58
N LYS A 508 6.38 -2.76 -12.94
CA LYS A 508 7.60 -3.02 -12.16
C LYS A 508 7.85 -4.51 -11.95
N MET A 509 9.06 -4.91 -11.59
CA MET A 509 9.25 -6.29 -11.09
C MET A 509 8.76 -6.44 -9.65
N THR A 510 8.39 -7.66 -9.26
CA THR A 510 8.02 -7.99 -7.87
C THR A 510 9.12 -7.62 -6.87
N THR A 511 10.38 -7.82 -7.26
CA THR A 511 11.56 -7.48 -6.44
C THR A 511 11.84 -5.98 -6.35
N GLU A 512 11.21 -5.17 -7.19
CA GLU A 512 11.44 -3.72 -7.28
C GLU A 512 10.42 -2.87 -6.52
N ARG A 513 9.52 -3.51 -5.77
CA ARG A 513 8.41 -2.85 -5.08
C ARG A 513 8.84 -1.59 -4.32
N GLU A 514 9.94 -1.68 -3.56
CA GLU A 514 10.47 -0.60 -2.71
C GLU A 514 11.68 0.13 -3.34
N THR A 515 11.86 0.03 -4.66
CA THR A 515 12.96 0.73 -5.34
C THR A 515 12.48 1.54 -6.53
N LEU A 516 11.66 0.96 -7.42
CA LEU A 516 11.18 1.69 -8.60
C LEU A 516 10.37 2.92 -8.19
N VAL A 517 9.64 2.85 -7.09
CA VAL A 517 8.83 3.96 -6.54
C VAL A 517 9.64 5.24 -6.25
N ASN A 518 10.97 5.16 -6.12
CA ASN A 518 11.82 6.32 -5.95
C ASN A 518 12.10 7.07 -7.26
N ILE A 519 11.95 6.44 -8.44
CA ILE A 519 12.24 7.06 -9.74
C ILE A 519 11.36 8.29 -10.01
N TYR A 520 10.14 8.31 -9.46
CA TYR A 520 9.21 9.44 -9.61
C TYR A 520 9.73 10.68 -8.88
N ALA A 521 10.35 10.50 -7.72
CA ALA A 521 11.02 11.60 -7.03
C ALA A 521 12.16 12.17 -7.88
N VAL A 522 12.98 11.30 -8.50
CA VAL A 522 14.07 11.72 -9.41
C VAL A 522 13.52 12.57 -10.56
N HIS A 523 12.51 12.08 -11.27
CA HIS A 523 11.89 12.80 -12.39
C HIS A 523 11.29 14.14 -11.95
N VAL A 524 10.55 14.17 -10.84
CA VAL A 524 9.93 15.40 -10.32
C VAL A 524 11.00 16.44 -9.96
N PHE A 525 12.06 16.05 -9.24
CA PHE A 525 13.17 16.95 -8.92
C PHE A 525 13.90 17.43 -10.17
N ASN A 526 14.12 16.54 -11.13
CA ASN A 526 14.87 16.89 -12.33
C ASN A 526 14.09 17.78 -13.30
N GLU A 527 12.89 17.36 -13.71
CA GLU A 527 12.12 18.03 -14.77
C GLU A 527 11.28 19.19 -14.24
N LEU A 528 10.63 19.05 -13.07
CA LEU A 528 9.74 20.10 -12.57
C LEU A 528 10.48 21.15 -11.75
N TYR A 529 11.52 20.75 -11.01
CA TYR A 529 12.27 21.64 -10.15
C TYR A 529 13.64 22.05 -10.70
N GLY A 530 14.07 21.49 -11.82
CA GLY A 530 15.33 21.84 -12.48
C GLY A 530 16.58 21.44 -11.68
N VAL A 531 16.45 20.49 -10.74
CA VAL A 531 17.59 19.92 -10.01
C VAL A 531 18.41 19.09 -11.00
N PRO A 532 19.76 19.18 -11.00
CA PRO A 532 20.58 18.29 -11.82
C PRO A 532 20.25 16.82 -11.57
N LEU A 533 20.22 15.98 -12.62
CA LEU A 533 19.77 14.58 -12.55
C LEU A 533 20.46 13.80 -11.43
N ASP A 534 21.78 13.98 -11.29
CA ASP A 534 22.58 13.28 -10.29
C ASP A 534 22.25 13.70 -8.85
N GLU A 535 21.98 15.00 -8.63
CA GLU A 535 21.51 15.52 -7.34
C GLU A 535 20.07 15.07 -7.02
N ALA A 536 19.21 14.99 -8.05
CA ALA A 536 17.86 14.46 -7.91
C ALA A 536 17.87 12.97 -7.52
N PHE A 537 18.74 12.18 -8.17
CA PHE A 537 18.94 10.77 -7.84
C PHE A 537 19.51 10.59 -6.45
N LYS A 538 20.56 11.34 -6.11
CA LYS A 538 21.18 11.33 -4.78
C LYS A 538 20.16 11.48 -3.66
N HIS A 539 19.22 12.40 -3.80
CA HIS A 539 18.20 12.67 -2.77
C HIS A 539 16.91 11.86 -2.89
N SER A 540 16.84 10.90 -3.81
CA SER A 540 15.67 10.02 -3.96
C SER A 540 15.64 8.86 -2.97
N GLU A 541 16.73 8.62 -2.23
CA GLU A 541 16.84 7.51 -1.28
C GLU A 541 17.82 7.84 -0.13
N PHE A 542 17.76 7.13 1.00
CA PHE A 542 18.48 7.43 2.24
C PHE A 542 20.01 7.31 2.16
N GLN A 543 20.55 6.58 1.18
CA GLN A 543 22.00 6.36 1.06
C GLN A 543 22.76 7.58 0.51
N LEU A 544 22.06 8.56 -0.07
CA LEU A 544 22.63 9.76 -0.66
C LEU A 544 23.77 9.50 -1.66
N LEU A 545 23.63 8.48 -2.53
CA LEU A 545 24.63 8.16 -3.54
C LEU A 545 24.33 8.87 -4.86
N THR A 546 25.36 9.49 -5.44
CA THR A 546 25.37 9.85 -6.87
C THR A 546 25.28 8.58 -7.74
N LEU A 547 25.01 8.73 -9.03
CA LEU A 547 24.91 7.60 -9.96
C LEU A 547 26.24 6.84 -10.08
N ASP A 548 27.36 7.58 -10.08
CA ASP A 548 28.71 6.99 -10.11
C ASP A 548 29.04 6.27 -8.80
N GLN A 549 28.64 6.83 -7.65
CA GLN A 549 28.77 6.15 -6.36
C GLN A 549 27.89 4.89 -6.30
N ALA A 550 26.65 4.94 -6.78
CA ALA A 550 25.78 3.77 -6.85
C ALA A 550 26.35 2.67 -7.78
N ALA A 551 27.05 3.05 -8.85
CA ALA A 551 27.73 2.11 -9.72
C ALA A 551 28.89 1.41 -8.98
N VAL A 552 29.74 2.15 -8.27
CA VAL A 552 30.82 1.56 -7.45
C VAL A 552 30.25 0.66 -6.35
N ASP A 553 29.19 1.08 -5.67
CA ASP A 553 28.48 0.30 -4.65
C ASP A 553 27.91 -1.02 -5.19
N TRP A 554 27.41 -1.01 -6.42
CA TRP A 554 26.94 -2.21 -7.09
C TRP A 554 28.11 -3.10 -7.52
N MET A 555 29.13 -2.54 -8.17
CA MET A 555 30.21 -3.32 -8.76
C MET A 555 31.03 -4.10 -7.72
N VAL A 556 31.18 -3.57 -6.50
CA VAL A 556 31.93 -4.25 -5.42
C VAL A 556 31.23 -5.51 -4.89
N SER A 557 29.91 -5.63 -5.08
CA SER A 557 29.10 -6.74 -4.58
C SER A 557 29.58 -8.11 -5.08
N HIS A 558 29.21 -9.18 -4.39
CA HIS A 558 29.44 -10.53 -4.89
C HIS A 558 28.70 -10.76 -6.21
N ASN A 559 27.44 -10.33 -6.30
CA ASN A 559 26.57 -10.67 -7.42
C ASN A 559 27.08 -10.06 -8.74
N PHE A 560 27.49 -8.78 -8.74
CA PHE A 560 28.07 -8.16 -9.93
C PHE A 560 29.33 -8.91 -10.40
N ARG A 561 30.30 -9.13 -9.51
CA ARG A 561 31.58 -9.76 -9.84
C ARG A 561 31.46 -11.19 -10.36
N ASN A 562 30.31 -11.83 -10.15
CA ASN A 562 30.05 -13.21 -10.56
C ASN A 562 28.93 -13.34 -11.60
N ASN A 563 28.54 -12.22 -12.24
CA ASN A 563 27.49 -12.18 -13.26
C ASN A 563 26.13 -12.74 -12.78
N VAL A 564 25.76 -12.43 -11.54
CA VAL A 564 24.49 -12.79 -10.93
C VAL A 564 23.60 -11.55 -10.85
N ASN A 565 22.32 -11.71 -11.15
CA ASN A 565 21.35 -10.63 -11.03
C ASN A 565 21.29 -10.07 -9.60
N MET A 566 20.98 -8.79 -9.47
CA MET A 566 20.80 -8.14 -8.16
C MET A 566 19.79 -8.91 -7.33
N SER A 567 20.19 -9.26 -6.10
CA SER A 567 19.34 -9.99 -5.16
C SER A 567 19.87 -9.82 -3.74
N CYS A 568 19.86 -10.87 -2.92
CA CYS A 568 20.52 -10.88 -1.63
C CYS A 568 21.97 -11.32 -1.84
N ASP A 569 22.96 -10.48 -1.51
CA ASP A 569 24.39 -10.81 -1.59
C ASP A 569 24.70 -12.01 -0.66
N PRO A 570 25.15 -13.14 -1.20
CA PRO A 570 25.36 -14.36 -0.42
C PRO A 570 26.52 -14.28 0.58
N LEU A 571 27.39 -13.25 0.49
CA LEU A 571 28.44 -13.01 1.47
C LEU A 571 27.94 -12.25 2.70
N LEU A 572 26.73 -11.71 2.66
CA LEU A 572 26.20 -10.82 3.67
C LEU A 572 25.12 -11.49 4.55
N PRO A 573 25.02 -11.11 5.84
CA PRO A 573 23.89 -11.46 6.69
C PRO A 573 22.53 -11.02 6.11
N ALA A 574 21.47 -11.78 6.43
CA ALA A 574 20.13 -11.59 5.87
C ALA A 574 19.51 -10.19 6.11
N ASP A 575 19.94 -9.48 7.14
CA ASP A 575 19.48 -8.13 7.48
C ASP A 575 20.15 -7.02 6.65
N ILE A 576 21.27 -7.32 5.98
CA ILE A 576 22.02 -6.34 5.16
C ILE A 576 22.36 -6.84 3.75
N CYS A 577 21.90 -8.03 3.36
CA CYS A 577 22.25 -8.63 2.08
C CYS A 577 21.48 -8.07 0.88
N ASP A 578 20.30 -7.49 1.09
CA ASP A 578 19.44 -6.98 0.02
C ASP A 578 20.24 -5.99 -0.87
N GLU A 579 20.06 -6.04 -2.19
CA GLU A 579 20.73 -5.13 -3.13
C GLU A 579 19.74 -4.20 -3.85
N LEU A 580 18.43 -4.37 -3.68
CA LEU A 580 17.40 -3.62 -4.42
C LEU A 580 16.62 -2.67 -3.53
N ARG A 581 16.06 -3.20 -2.44
CA ARG A 581 15.13 -2.49 -1.56
C ARG A 581 15.86 -1.42 -0.76
N TYR A 582 15.28 -0.21 -0.77
CA TYR A 582 15.80 0.98 -0.10
C TYR A 582 17.24 1.34 -0.48
N GLN A 583 17.60 1.08 -1.75
CA GLN A 583 18.94 1.30 -2.26
C GLN A 583 18.96 1.98 -3.62
N HIS A 584 19.89 2.91 -3.80
CA HIS A 584 20.11 3.68 -5.03
C HIS A 584 20.34 2.76 -6.23
N ARG A 585 21.16 1.71 -6.06
CA ARG A 585 21.45 0.74 -7.13
C ARG A 585 20.20 0.03 -7.67
N GLY A 586 19.12 -0.09 -6.88
CA GLY A 586 17.91 -0.78 -7.31
C GLY A 586 17.10 -0.03 -8.41
N HIS A 587 17.16 1.30 -8.44
CA HIS A 587 16.50 2.11 -9.47
C HIS A 587 17.48 2.90 -10.37
N ALA A 588 18.79 2.75 -10.14
CA ALA A 588 19.85 3.39 -10.92
C ALA A 588 19.75 3.12 -12.43
N LYS A 589 19.35 1.91 -12.84
CA LYS A 589 19.16 1.55 -14.25
C LYS A 589 18.19 2.47 -14.99
N TYR A 590 17.10 2.87 -14.35
CA TYR A 590 16.11 3.74 -14.97
C TYR A 590 16.60 5.20 -15.02
N VAL A 591 17.42 5.61 -14.05
CA VAL A 591 18.09 6.92 -14.06
C VAL A 591 19.17 6.98 -15.13
N GLU A 592 19.99 5.94 -15.27
CA GLU A 592 21.00 5.84 -16.32
C GLU A 592 20.33 5.77 -17.70
N MET A 593 19.21 5.08 -17.84
CA MET A 593 18.40 5.10 -19.06
C MET A 593 17.93 6.53 -19.39
N ALA A 594 17.43 7.29 -18.42
CA ALA A 594 17.06 8.69 -18.61
C ALA A 594 18.27 9.60 -18.91
N LYS A 595 19.44 9.34 -18.32
CA LYS A 595 20.70 10.06 -18.61
C LYS A 595 21.15 9.85 -20.05
N GLN A 596 21.03 8.64 -20.57
CA GLN A 596 21.46 8.30 -21.92
C GLN A 596 20.42 8.74 -22.97
N PHE A 597 19.15 8.42 -22.76
CA PHE A 597 18.11 8.55 -23.80
C PHE A 597 17.05 9.63 -23.51
N GLY A 598 17.15 10.32 -22.37
CA GLY A 598 16.15 11.28 -21.89
C GLY A 598 14.94 10.59 -21.25
N TRP A 599 14.12 11.32 -20.48
CA TRP A 599 12.95 10.76 -19.79
C TRP A 599 11.85 10.19 -20.70
N ALA A 600 11.85 10.58 -21.98
CA ALA A 600 10.99 9.96 -23.00
C ALA A 600 11.26 8.45 -23.14
N SER A 601 12.45 7.98 -22.77
CA SER A 601 12.78 6.56 -22.77
C SER A 601 11.97 5.77 -21.75
N PHE A 602 11.96 6.20 -20.49
CA PHE A 602 11.18 5.55 -19.44
C PHE A 602 9.68 5.64 -19.70
N HIS A 603 9.20 6.80 -20.18
CA HIS A 603 7.82 6.94 -20.66
C HIS A 603 7.50 5.93 -21.75
N GLY A 604 8.35 5.81 -22.78
CA GLY A 604 8.15 4.90 -23.91
C GLY A 604 8.11 3.44 -23.49
N MET A 605 9.03 3.02 -22.62
CA MET A 605 9.05 1.67 -22.05
C MET A 605 7.72 1.35 -21.34
N ASN A 606 7.26 2.23 -20.45
CA ASN A 606 5.99 2.00 -19.76
C ASN A 606 4.77 2.17 -20.66
N ASN A 607 4.87 2.93 -21.75
CA ASN A 607 3.78 3.10 -22.72
C ASN A 607 3.47 1.78 -23.44
N VAL A 608 4.44 0.88 -23.63
CA VAL A 608 4.21 -0.46 -24.18
C VAL A 608 3.15 -1.19 -23.35
N PHE A 609 3.33 -1.24 -22.03
CA PHE A 609 2.38 -1.87 -21.11
C PHE A 609 1.03 -1.13 -21.09
N TYR A 610 1.04 0.20 -21.08
CA TYR A 610 -0.19 0.99 -21.17
C TYR A 610 -1.01 0.66 -22.44
N GLN A 611 -0.37 0.53 -23.60
CA GLN A 611 -1.06 0.15 -24.85
C GLN A 611 -1.60 -1.29 -24.81
N GLN A 612 -0.88 -2.21 -24.15
CA GLN A 612 -1.37 -3.57 -23.93
C GLN A 612 -2.61 -3.58 -23.04
N ASP A 613 -2.60 -2.82 -21.95
CA ASP A 613 -3.71 -2.68 -21.01
C ASP A 613 -4.94 -1.99 -21.62
N LEU A 614 -4.76 -1.14 -22.64
CA LEU A 614 -5.89 -0.58 -23.41
C LEU A 614 -6.63 -1.64 -24.23
N ILE A 615 -5.95 -2.72 -24.63
CA ILE A 615 -6.54 -3.82 -25.43
C ILE A 615 -7.09 -4.90 -24.50
N ASN A 616 -6.33 -5.28 -23.48
CA ASN A 616 -6.67 -6.31 -22.52
C ASN A 616 -6.40 -5.78 -21.10
N PRO A 617 -7.35 -5.04 -20.50
CA PRO A 617 -7.11 -4.40 -19.21
C PRO A 617 -6.85 -5.43 -18.12
N GLY A 618 -5.68 -5.32 -17.50
CA GLY A 618 -5.31 -6.07 -16.30
C GLY A 618 -6.10 -5.63 -15.06
N VAL A 619 -5.93 -6.38 -13.97
CA VAL A 619 -6.31 -5.96 -12.62
C VAL A 619 -5.15 -5.21 -11.96
N TRP A 620 -5.37 -4.60 -10.80
CA TRP A 620 -4.31 -3.89 -10.04
C TRP A 620 -3.00 -4.68 -9.88
N ASP A 621 -3.08 -6.00 -9.72
CA ASP A 621 -1.92 -6.87 -9.54
C ASP A 621 -1.17 -7.18 -10.85
N ASP A 622 -1.71 -6.82 -12.01
CA ASP A 622 -1.07 -6.99 -13.34
C ASP A 622 0.03 -5.95 -13.60
N ILE A 623 0.37 -5.13 -12.60
CA ILE A 623 1.49 -4.18 -12.67
C ILE A 623 2.85 -4.86 -12.52
N PHE A 624 2.88 -6.12 -12.10
CA PHE A 624 4.13 -6.87 -11.97
C PHE A 624 4.53 -7.48 -13.32
N LYS A 625 5.75 -7.17 -13.77
CA LYS A 625 6.33 -7.62 -15.05
C LYS A 625 7.58 -8.45 -14.79
N GLU A 626 7.81 -9.43 -15.65
CA GLU A 626 9.04 -10.20 -15.64
C GLU A 626 10.21 -9.38 -16.23
N SER A 627 11.44 -9.80 -15.93
CA SER A 627 12.64 -9.09 -16.37
C SER A 627 12.72 -8.92 -17.88
N ASP A 628 12.40 -9.98 -18.61
CA ASP A 628 12.46 -10.01 -20.08
C ASP A 628 11.46 -9.03 -20.69
N GLU A 629 10.24 -8.95 -20.15
CA GLU A 629 9.22 -8.00 -20.62
C GLU A 629 9.69 -6.54 -20.50
N ILE A 630 10.40 -6.20 -19.41
CA ILE A 630 10.93 -4.86 -19.20
C ILE A 630 12.06 -4.55 -20.20
N ILE A 631 12.98 -5.49 -20.41
CA ILE A 631 14.11 -5.31 -21.32
C ILE A 631 13.62 -5.20 -22.77
N GLU A 632 12.65 -6.03 -23.16
CA GLU A 632 12.00 -5.99 -24.46
C GLU A 632 11.28 -4.65 -24.67
N ALA A 633 10.41 -4.25 -23.73
CA ALA A 633 9.68 -2.99 -23.82
C ALA A 633 10.61 -1.76 -23.91
N ALA A 634 11.74 -1.78 -23.19
CA ALA A 634 12.74 -0.72 -23.29
C ALA A 634 13.45 -0.72 -24.65
N SER A 635 13.78 -1.90 -25.17
CA SER A 635 14.45 -2.05 -26.47
C SER A 635 13.55 -1.62 -27.62
N ASP A 636 12.28 -2.03 -27.60
CA ASP A 636 11.24 -1.63 -28.54
C ASP A 636 11.03 -0.12 -28.55
N ALA A 637 10.93 0.48 -27.37
CA ALA A 637 10.70 1.90 -27.25
C ALA A 637 11.91 2.74 -27.71
N MET A 638 13.14 2.23 -27.56
CA MET A 638 14.36 2.97 -27.93
C MET A 638 14.87 2.64 -29.34
N GLY A 639 14.43 1.53 -29.92
CA GLY A 639 14.92 1.03 -31.20
C GLY A 639 16.38 0.56 -31.15
N VAL A 640 16.89 0.18 -29.97
CA VAL A 640 18.24 -0.35 -29.75
C VAL A 640 18.20 -1.48 -28.73
N ASN A 641 19.19 -2.39 -28.76
CA ASN A 641 19.28 -3.45 -27.77
C ASN A 641 19.66 -2.84 -26.40
N MET A 642 18.71 -2.81 -25.46
CA MET A 642 18.90 -2.22 -24.12
C MET A 642 19.55 -3.18 -23.11
N SER A 643 19.74 -4.45 -23.49
CA SER A 643 20.36 -5.47 -22.63
C SER A 643 21.68 -5.05 -21.98
N PRO A 644 22.62 -4.33 -22.64
CA PRO A 644 23.87 -3.91 -21.99
C PRO A 644 23.66 -3.06 -20.73
N LEU A 645 22.65 -2.18 -20.75
CA LEU A 645 22.33 -1.32 -19.60
C LEU A 645 21.70 -2.12 -18.47
N PHE A 646 20.67 -2.91 -18.78
CA PHE A 646 19.96 -3.71 -17.79
C PHE A 646 20.86 -4.77 -17.17
N HIS A 647 21.66 -5.46 -17.98
CA HIS A 647 22.58 -6.48 -17.52
C HIS A 647 23.70 -5.91 -16.66
N PHE A 648 24.26 -4.73 -17.01
CA PHE A 648 25.18 -4.04 -16.11
C PHE A 648 24.56 -3.81 -14.73
N TRP A 649 23.31 -3.34 -14.68
CA TRP A 649 22.59 -3.09 -13.44
C TRP A 649 21.85 -4.32 -12.89
N GLY A 650 22.39 -5.52 -13.11
CA GLY A 650 21.96 -6.75 -12.45
C GLY A 650 20.64 -7.32 -12.95
N LEU A 651 20.26 -7.05 -14.20
CA LEU A 651 19.10 -7.63 -14.86
C LEU A 651 19.50 -8.21 -16.23
N ALA A 652 20.08 -9.41 -16.22
CA ALA A 652 20.43 -10.12 -17.45
C ALA A 652 19.16 -10.60 -18.21
N PRO A 653 19.10 -10.47 -19.55
CA PRO A 653 18.04 -11.06 -20.35
C PRO A 653 18.16 -12.59 -20.36
N SER A 654 17.04 -13.28 -20.56
CA SER A 654 17.12 -14.71 -20.86
C SER A 654 17.88 -14.98 -22.17
N PRO A 655 18.44 -16.19 -22.39
CA PRO A 655 19.14 -16.52 -23.62
C PRO A 655 18.27 -16.36 -24.88
N ALA A 656 16.96 -16.55 -24.75
CA ALA A 656 16.00 -16.39 -25.84
C ALA A 656 15.85 -14.92 -26.21
N LEU A 657 15.56 -14.06 -25.22
CA LEU A 657 15.44 -12.62 -25.44
C LEU A 657 16.76 -12.02 -25.94
N ALA A 658 17.89 -12.45 -25.40
CA ALA A 658 19.20 -11.97 -25.86
C ALA A 658 19.43 -12.26 -27.36
N LEU A 659 19.00 -13.44 -27.85
CA LEU A 659 19.10 -13.80 -29.26
C LEU A 659 18.16 -12.96 -30.13
N GLU A 660 16.93 -12.77 -29.66
CA GLU A 660 15.92 -11.94 -30.31
C GLU A 660 16.41 -10.51 -30.47
N LEU A 661 16.78 -9.85 -29.37
CA LEU A 661 17.23 -8.46 -29.39
C LEU A 661 18.52 -8.26 -30.19
N GLU A 662 19.41 -9.27 -30.23
CA GLU A 662 20.59 -9.23 -31.08
C GLU A 662 20.27 -9.30 -32.57
N THR A 663 19.18 -10.00 -32.91
CA THR A 663 18.72 -10.15 -34.30
C THR A 663 17.97 -8.90 -34.76
N ASP A 664 17.16 -8.33 -33.88
CA ASP A 664 16.21 -7.27 -34.22
C ASP A 664 16.82 -5.86 -34.07
N TYR A 665 17.78 -5.68 -33.16
CA TYR A 665 18.35 -4.38 -32.86
C TYR A 665 19.85 -4.30 -33.11
N GLY A 666 20.26 -3.11 -33.55
CA GLY A 666 21.66 -2.79 -33.78
C GLY A 666 22.39 -2.36 -32.51
N PHE A 667 23.71 -2.32 -32.65
CA PHE A 667 24.66 -1.77 -31.70
C PHE A 667 24.32 -0.34 -31.22
N SER A 668 24.50 -0.07 -29.92
CA SER A 668 24.44 1.27 -29.34
C SER A 668 25.82 1.76 -28.89
N GLN A 669 26.39 2.72 -29.62
CA GLN A 669 27.65 3.37 -29.23
C GLN A 669 27.53 4.05 -27.86
N GLN A 670 26.35 4.55 -27.54
CA GLN A 670 26.11 5.23 -26.28
C GLN A 670 26.24 4.28 -25.08
N LEU A 671 25.73 3.04 -25.21
CA LEU A 671 25.86 2.03 -24.17
C LEU A 671 27.30 1.48 -24.07
N CYS A 672 28.08 1.48 -25.17
CA CYS A 672 29.53 1.26 -25.15
C CYS A 672 30.21 2.20 -24.15
N GLU A 673 29.98 3.49 -24.37
CA GLU A 673 30.70 4.57 -23.72
C GLU A 673 30.32 4.61 -22.24
N MET A 674 29.07 4.28 -21.90
CA MET A 674 28.62 4.05 -20.53
C MET A 674 29.43 2.96 -19.82
N LEU A 675 29.52 1.76 -20.40
CA LEU A 675 30.26 0.64 -19.79
C LEU A 675 31.76 0.96 -19.66
N GLN A 676 32.36 1.54 -20.69
CA GLN A 676 33.75 1.99 -20.65
C GLN A 676 33.99 3.04 -19.56
N TYR A 677 33.06 3.98 -19.39
CA TYR A 677 33.14 4.98 -18.34
C TYR A 677 33.08 4.36 -16.94
N TYR A 678 32.11 3.48 -16.67
CA TYR A 678 32.02 2.81 -15.36
C TYR A 678 33.25 1.95 -15.06
N LYS A 679 33.89 1.37 -16.08
CA LYS A 679 35.17 0.68 -15.93
C LYS A 679 36.27 1.58 -15.35
N THR A 680 36.22 2.88 -15.62
CA THR A 680 37.19 3.86 -15.07
C THR A 680 36.92 4.22 -13.60
N LEU A 681 35.74 3.90 -13.06
CA LEU A 681 35.37 4.19 -11.68
C LEU A 681 35.82 3.11 -10.69
N ILE A 682 36.25 1.94 -11.19
CA ILE A 682 36.63 0.79 -10.37
C ILE A 682 37.85 1.15 -9.51
N PRO A 683 37.78 1.06 -8.16
CA PRO A 683 38.93 1.31 -7.29
C PRO A 683 40.10 0.37 -7.61
N GLU A 684 41.33 0.87 -7.67
CA GLU A 684 42.51 0.04 -7.98
C GLU A 684 42.88 -0.88 -6.81
N THR A 685 42.71 -0.39 -5.58
CA THR A 685 43.08 -1.10 -4.35
C THR A 685 42.01 -0.99 -3.27
N GLY A 686 42.10 -1.82 -2.24
CA GLY A 686 41.26 -1.68 -1.04
C GLY A 686 41.41 -0.32 -0.35
N ALA A 687 42.57 0.34 -0.49
CA ALA A 687 42.78 1.70 0.01
C ALA A 687 42.01 2.75 -0.80
N ASP A 688 41.86 2.55 -2.12
CA ASP A 688 41.06 3.44 -2.97
C ASP A 688 39.56 3.25 -2.71
N LEU A 689 39.12 2.01 -2.45
CA LEU A 689 37.75 1.75 -2.00
C LEU A 689 37.48 2.42 -0.64
N GLN A 690 38.42 2.36 0.31
CA GLN A 690 38.30 3.09 1.58
C GLN A 690 38.21 4.60 1.36
N ALA A 691 39.02 5.16 0.46
CA ALA A 691 38.96 6.59 0.13
C ALA A 691 37.61 6.99 -0.49
N TRP A 692 37.03 6.13 -1.33
CA TRP A 692 35.69 6.31 -1.86
C TRP A 692 34.61 6.28 -0.76
N LEU A 693 34.72 5.35 0.21
CA LEU A 693 33.80 5.29 1.37
C LEU A 693 33.88 6.53 2.26
N ASP A 694 35.09 7.06 2.45
CA ASP A 694 35.35 8.27 3.24
C ASP A 694 34.72 9.53 2.60
N ASP A 695 34.42 9.50 1.29
CA ASP A 695 33.80 10.59 0.52
C ASP A 695 32.25 10.54 0.52
N LEU A 696 31.64 9.46 1.03
CA LEU A 696 30.18 9.34 1.06
C LEU A 696 29.54 10.28 2.08
N ASP A 697 28.55 11.06 1.64
CA ASP A 697 27.84 12.06 2.48
C ASP A 697 27.10 11.45 3.68
N ASN A 698 26.71 10.18 3.61
CA ASN A 698 26.03 9.49 4.70
C ASN A 698 26.48 8.02 4.83
N GLN A 699 27.30 7.73 5.83
CA GLN A 699 27.72 6.35 6.15
C GLN A 699 26.71 5.59 7.05
N SER A 700 25.55 6.18 7.40
CA SER A 700 24.61 5.61 8.39
C SER A 700 23.36 4.93 7.82
N ALA A 701 23.32 4.69 6.51
CA ALA A 701 22.14 4.15 5.82
C ALA A 701 22.01 2.62 5.89
N PHE A 702 20.84 2.12 5.43
CA PHE A 702 20.52 0.69 5.26
C PHE A 702 21.66 -0.07 4.56
N GLY A 703 22.05 -1.24 5.10
CA GLY A 703 23.22 -1.99 4.65
C GLY A 703 24.54 -1.63 5.34
N THR A 704 24.50 -0.90 6.47
CA THR A 704 25.68 -0.63 7.32
C THR A 704 26.35 -1.94 7.73
N GLY A 705 27.66 -2.09 7.52
CA GLY A 705 28.38 -3.34 7.82
C GLY A 705 28.85 -4.12 6.58
N ARG A 706 28.30 -3.84 5.38
CA ARG A 706 28.68 -4.59 4.16
C ARG A 706 30.07 -4.22 3.64
N TYR A 707 30.45 -2.95 3.77
CA TYR A 707 31.71 -2.46 3.24
C TYR A 707 32.91 -3.01 4.03
N GLU A 708 32.74 -3.31 5.33
CA GLU A 708 33.75 -3.99 6.13
C GLU A 708 34.05 -5.39 5.59
N VAL A 709 33.03 -6.10 5.11
CA VAL A 709 33.20 -7.41 4.45
C VAL A 709 33.95 -7.23 3.14
N TYR A 710 33.55 -6.27 2.32
CA TYR A 710 34.20 -6.03 1.03
C TYR A 710 35.66 -5.57 1.16
N LEU A 711 35.95 -4.63 2.06
CA LEU A 711 37.31 -4.14 2.34
C LEU A 711 38.24 -5.24 2.86
N ALA A 712 37.72 -6.14 3.70
CA ALA A 712 38.53 -7.22 4.26
C ALA A 712 39.03 -8.21 3.19
N GLU A 713 38.29 -8.34 2.09
CA GLU A 713 38.56 -9.32 1.04
C GLU A 713 39.06 -8.70 -0.27
N TYR A 714 38.98 -7.36 -0.42
CA TYR A 714 39.18 -6.65 -1.68
C TYR A 714 40.49 -7.02 -2.40
N ASP A 715 41.62 -6.81 -1.74
CA ASP A 715 42.95 -7.09 -2.32
C ASP A 715 43.26 -8.59 -2.30
N ALA A 716 42.75 -9.33 -1.32
CA ALA A 716 43.04 -10.74 -1.13
C ALA A 716 42.39 -11.62 -2.21
N LEU A 717 41.23 -11.20 -2.72
CA LEU A 717 40.44 -11.90 -3.72
C LEU A 717 40.38 -11.17 -5.08
N ASP A 718 41.22 -10.16 -5.28
CA ASP A 718 41.32 -9.37 -6.52
C ASP A 718 39.96 -8.83 -7.02
N TYR A 719 39.27 -8.08 -6.15
CA TYR A 719 37.97 -7.50 -6.49
C TYR A 719 38.07 -6.54 -7.68
N HIS A 720 39.17 -5.78 -7.77
CA HIS A 720 39.47 -4.94 -8.93
C HIS A 720 39.45 -5.75 -10.23
N GLY A 721 40.26 -6.82 -10.31
CA GLY A 721 40.33 -7.68 -11.50
C GLY A 721 38.99 -8.32 -11.84
N ALA A 722 38.23 -8.77 -10.83
CA ALA A 722 36.90 -9.35 -11.02
C ALA A 722 35.88 -8.34 -11.59
N MET A 723 35.88 -7.10 -11.09
CA MET A 723 35.02 -6.04 -11.64
C MET A 723 35.40 -5.65 -13.07
N GLN A 724 36.70 -5.55 -13.36
CA GLN A 724 37.20 -5.27 -14.71
C GLN A 724 36.77 -6.38 -15.68
N ALA A 725 36.95 -7.64 -15.28
CA ALA A 725 36.59 -8.81 -16.09
C ALA A 725 35.07 -8.88 -16.36
N GLN A 726 34.24 -8.50 -15.39
CA GLN A 726 32.79 -8.46 -15.59
C GLN A 726 32.39 -7.41 -16.64
N ILE A 727 32.95 -6.19 -16.58
CA ILE A 727 32.65 -5.17 -17.60
C ILE A 727 33.16 -5.59 -18.97
N ASP A 728 34.37 -6.17 -19.05
CA ASP A 728 34.89 -6.71 -20.31
C ASP A 728 33.98 -7.78 -20.89
N TYR A 729 33.48 -8.68 -20.05
CA TYR A 729 32.49 -9.67 -20.46
C TYR A 729 31.21 -9.04 -21.04
N LEU A 730 30.66 -8.00 -20.39
CA LEU A 730 29.47 -7.29 -20.89
C LEU A 730 29.73 -6.58 -22.23
N LEU A 731 30.92 -5.99 -22.39
CA LEU A 731 31.36 -5.37 -23.64
C LEU A 731 31.45 -6.40 -24.78
N ASP A 732 31.95 -7.59 -24.48
CA ASP A 732 32.14 -8.66 -25.45
C ASP A 732 30.81 -9.33 -25.85
N ILE A 733 29.98 -9.72 -24.87
CA ILE A 733 28.76 -10.50 -25.13
C ILE A 733 27.74 -9.70 -25.95
N TYR A 734 27.62 -8.40 -25.68
CA TYR A 734 26.73 -7.54 -26.45
C TYR A 734 27.41 -6.91 -27.66
N GLY A 735 28.72 -7.11 -27.84
CA GLY A 735 29.48 -6.41 -28.88
C GLY A 735 29.40 -4.89 -28.72
N ALA A 736 29.15 -4.42 -27.49
CA ALA A 736 28.77 -3.05 -27.18
C ALA A 736 29.86 -2.03 -27.50
N CYS A 737 31.07 -2.42 -27.93
CA CYS A 737 32.06 -1.49 -28.51
C CYS A 737 32.61 -1.84 -29.90
N LEU A 738 31.98 -2.77 -30.63
CA LEU A 738 32.39 -3.13 -31.99
C LEU A 738 31.90 -2.08 -32.99
N THR A 739 32.80 -1.20 -33.46
CA THR A 739 32.49 -0.28 -34.56
C THR A 739 31.97 -1.04 -35.77
N SER A 740 30.86 -0.58 -36.36
CA SER A 740 30.41 -0.99 -37.69
C SER A 740 31.56 -0.82 -38.69
N GLY A 741 32.24 -1.91 -39.03
CA GLY A 741 33.50 -1.84 -39.76
C GLY A 741 34.48 -2.99 -39.55
N MET A 742 34.18 -3.96 -38.68
CA MET A 742 34.76 -5.31 -38.82
C MET A 742 33.86 -6.18 -39.70
N GLU A 743 33.66 -5.76 -40.96
CA GLU A 743 33.59 -6.77 -42.02
C GLU A 743 34.88 -7.58 -41.88
N GLU A 744 34.77 -8.89 -41.70
CA GLU A 744 35.83 -9.87 -42.02
C GLU A 744 37.24 -9.26 -41.91
N ALA A 745 37.65 -8.85 -40.70
CA ALA A 745 39.01 -8.40 -40.51
C ALA A 745 39.88 -9.66 -40.68
N ALA A 746 40.32 -9.84 -41.92
CA ALA A 746 41.30 -10.82 -42.31
C ALA A 746 42.54 -10.61 -41.43
N GLU A 747 42.63 -11.48 -40.42
CA GLU A 747 43.77 -11.76 -39.53
C GLU A 747 44.00 -10.73 -38.39
N PRO A 748 44.17 -11.24 -37.15
CA PRO A 748 45.31 -12.11 -36.88
C PRO A 748 44.92 -13.43 -36.22
N THR A 749 45.45 -14.53 -36.76
CA THR A 749 45.66 -15.78 -36.05
C THR A 749 44.46 -16.58 -35.53
N ILE A 750 43.27 -16.06 -35.24
CA ILE A 750 42.07 -16.84 -34.88
C ILE A 750 40.80 -16.30 -35.59
N ALA A 751 40.01 -17.12 -36.29
CA ALA A 751 38.72 -16.70 -36.89
C ALA A 751 37.61 -17.74 -36.69
N VAL A 752 36.38 -17.28 -36.37
CA VAL A 752 35.19 -18.14 -36.23
C VAL A 752 34.31 -17.96 -37.47
N ALA A 753 34.26 -18.95 -38.36
CA ALA A 753 33.50 -18.83 -39.61
C ALA A 753 33.01 -20.20 -40.16
N PRO A 754 31.77 -20.29 -40.68
CA PRO A 754 30.72 -19.27 -40.61
C PRO A 754 30.18 -19.14 -39.18
N ASN A 755 29.47 -18.03 -38.89
CA ASN A 755 28.56 -17.98 -37.75
C ASN A 755 27.59 -19.18 -37.92
N PRO A 756 27.54 -20.13 -36.97
CA PRO A 756 26.95 -21.44 -37.22
C PRO A 756 25.43 -21.33 -37.43
N THR A 757 24.97 -21.51 -38.67
CA THR A 757 23.55 -21.77 -39.01
C THR A 757 23.16 -23.24 -38.82
N SER A 758 24.08 -24.02 -38.27
CA SER A 758 23.99 -25.43 -37.91
C SER A 758 25.14 -25.60 -36.92
N GLY A 759 24.92 -26.14 -35.72
CA GLY A 759 25.80 -26.09 -34.53
C GLY A 759 27.33 -26.30 -34.68
N GLN A 760 27.85 -26.58 -35.87
CA GLN A 760 29.26 -26.67 -36.20
C GLN A 760 29.95 -25.30 -36.19
N VAL A 761 30.80 -25.08 -35.19
CA VAL A 761 31.70 -23.94 -35.11
C VAL A 761 33.06 -24.34 -35.70
N THR A 762 33.57 -23.53 -36.64
CA THR A 762 34.93 -23.70 -37.16
C THR A 762 35.79 -22.53 -36.71
N VAL A 763 36.89 -22.87 -36.04
CA VAL A 763 37.91 -21.95 -35.57
C VAL A 763 39.17 -22.13 -36.42
N HIS A 764 39.66 -21.06 -37.04
CA HIS A 764 40.91 -21.06 -37.78
C HIS A 764 42.02 -20.50 -36.91
N SER A 765 43.00 -21.28 -36.43
CA SER A 765 44.08 -20.79 -35.56
C SER A 765 45.48 -20.88 -36.17
N THR A 766 46.21 -19.79 -36.40
CA THR A 766 47.61 -19.82 -36.88
C THR A 766 48.65 -19.79 -35.75
N TYR A 767 48.22 -19.90 -34.48
CA TYR A 767 49.12 -20.03 -33.34
C TYR A 767 49.91 -21.35 -33.38
N SER A 768 51.21 -21.25 -33.11
CA SER A 768 52.10 -22.41 -32.99
C SER A 768 52.08 -23.04 -31.59
N ALA A 769 51.63 -22.28 -30.59
CA ALA A 769 51.42 -22.72 -29.21
C ALA A 769 49.99 -23.27 -29.02
N PRO A 770 49.75 -24.13 -28.01
CA PRO A 770 48.40 -24.60 -27.68
C PRO A 770 47.49 -23.44 -27.27
N VAL A 771 46.27 -23.42 -27.79
CA VAL A 771 45.25 -22.42 -27.41
C VAL A 771 44.17 -23.10 -26.58
N HIS A 772 43.67 -22.42 -25.55
CA HIS A 772 42.50 -22.85 -24.77
C HIS A 772 41.28 -22.08 -25.26
N LEU A 773 40.19 -22.79 -25.52
CA LEU A 773 38.94 -22.22 -25.97
C LEU A 773 37.86 -22.45 -24.91
N GLU A 774 37.12 -21.40 -24.61
CA GLU A 774 35.88 -21.45 -23.84
C GLU A 774 34.76 -20.76 -24.61
N ILE A 775 33.55 -21.30 -24.50
CA ILE A 775 32.33 -20.63 -24.94
C ILE A 775 31.50 -20.37 -23.71
N VAL A 776 31.06 -19.13 -23.57
CA VAL A 776 30.33 -18.63 -22.42
C VAL A 776 28.99 -18.07 -22.90
N ASP A 777 27.90 -18.41 -22.22
CA ASP A 777 26.57 -17.85 -22.52
C ASP A 777 26.38 -16.46 -21.89
N VAL A 778 25.20 -15.85 -22.09
CA VAL A 778 24.80 -14.55 -21.52
C VAL A 778 24.73 -14.50 -19.98
N HIS A 779 24.80 -15.65 -19.31
CA HIS A 779 24.84 -15.75 -17.85
C HIS A 779 26.24 -16.11 -17.34
N GLY A 780 27.28 -16.01 -18.17
CA GLY A 780 28.65 -16.27 -17.76
C GLY A 780 28.96 -17.76 -17.58
N ARG A 781 28.05 -18.66 -17.97
CA ARG A 781 28.24 -20.11 -17.82
C ARG A 781 29.09 -20.63 -18.97
N VAL A 782 30.16 -21.34 -18.64
CA VAL A 782 30.99 -22.05 -19.63
C VAL A 782 30.19 -23.23 -20.17
N VAL A 783 29.67 -23.10 -21.39
CA VAL A 783 28.89 -24.15 -22.08
C VAL A 783 29.77 -25.09 -22.89
N PHE A 784 30.97 -24.63 -23.27
CA PHE A 784 31.96 -25.47 -23.95
C PHE A 784 33.35 -25.07 -23.50
N ARG A 785 34.21 -26.07 -23.23
CA ARG A 785 35.63 -25.86 -22.94
C ARG A 785 36.46 -26.88 -23.68
N GLN A 786 37.53 -26.41 -24.32
CA GLN A 786 38.52 -27.27 -24.91
C GLN A 786 39.93 -26.72 -24.70
N GLU A 787 40.77 -27.55 -24.09
CA GLU A 787 42.15 -27.22 -23.82
C GLU A 787 43.10 -27.75 -24.89
N ASN A 788 44.26 -27.10 -25.00
CA ASN A 788 45.38 -27.57 -25.81
C ASN A 788 45.05 -27.76 -27.30
N ILE A 789 44.22 -26.88 -27.88
CA ILE A 789 43.92 -26.89 -29.32
C ILE A 789 45.22 -26.63 -30.09
N ARG A 790 45.51 -27.48 -31.09
CA ARG A 790 46.70 -27.39 -31.94
C ARG A 790 46.32 -27.53 -33.41
N GLY A 791 46.83 -26.65 -34.25
CA GLY A 791 46.70 -26.73 -35.71
C GLY A 791 45.84 -25.62 -36.32
N PRO A 792 45.88 -25.48 -37.66
CA PRO A 792 45.36 -24.34 -38.41
C PRO A 792 43.83 -24.22 -38.41
N VAL A 793 43.11 -25.32 -38.19
CA VAL A 793 41.64 -25.39 -38.25
C VAL A 793 41.17 -26.37 -37.19
N HIS A 794 40.24 -25.94 -36.36
CA HIS A 794 39.59 -26.73 -35.34
C HIS A 794 38.08 -26.65 -35.52
N ARG A 795 37.39 -27.78 -35.38
CA ARG A 795 35.93 -27.87 -35.57
C ARG A 795 35.31 -28.60 -34.39
N PHE A 796 34.21 -28.07 -33.89
CA PHE A 796 33.40 -28.71 -32.85
C PHE A 796 31.93 -28.38 -33.07
N GLU A 797 31.06 -29.23 -32.53
CA GLU A 797 29.62 -28.96 -32.47
C GLU A 797 29.33 -28.27 -31.13
N LEU A 798 28.61 -27.15 -31.21
CA LEU A 798 28.01 -26.48 -30.06
C LEU A 798 26.58 -27.02 -29.92
N ASP A 799 26.44 -28.07 -29.10
CA ASP A 799 25.17 -28.78 -28.84
C ASP A 799 24.18 -27.99 -27.94
N GLU A 800 24.41 -26.68 -27.75
CA GLU A 800 23.57 -25.79 -26.95
C GLU A 800 22.32 -25.31 -27.71
N VAL A 801 21.37 -24.70 -27.00
CA VAL A 801 20.19 -24.06 -27.62
C VAL A 801 20.59 -22.83 -28.47
N PRO A 802 19.71 -22.30 -29.34
CA PRO A 802 19.92 -20.98 -29.95
C PRO A 802 20.19 -19.91 -28.87
N GLY A 803 21.11 -18.99 -29.15
CA GLY A 803 21.55 -18.01 -28.16
C GLY A 803 22.72 -17.13 -28.61
N VAL A 804 23.03 -16.14 -27.78
CA VAL A 804 24.24 -15.31 -27.89
C VAL A 804 25.32 -15.87 -26.97
N TYR A 805 26.53 -15.98 -27.50
CA TYR A 805 27.68 -16.53 -26.79
C TYR A 805 28.93 -15.69 -27.04
N THR A 806 29.86 -15.73 -26.09
CA THR A 806 31.23 -15.22 -26.26
C THR A 806 32.20 -16.38 -26.31
N VAL A 807 33.02 -16.42 -27.36
CA VAL A 807 34.13 -17.36 -27.52
C VAL A 807 35.40 -16.70 -27.01
N ARG A 808 36.01 -17.29 -25.98
CA ARG A 808 37.26 -16.84 -25.38
C ARG A 808 38.40 -17.74 -25.84
N PHE A 809 39.47 -17.14 -26.32
CA PHE A 809 40.71 -17.83 -26.66
C PHE A 809 41.82 -17.37 -25.74
N ASP A 810 42.42 -18.27 -24.98
CA ASP A 810 43.58 -18.01 -24.13
C ASP A 810 44.82 -18.67 -24.75
N THR A 811 45.81 -17.85 -25.09
CA THR A 811 47.08 -18.27 -25.71
C THR A 811 48.22 -18.38 -24.68
N GLY A 812 47.94 -18.14 -23.41
CA GLY A 812 48.90 -18.02 -22.31
C GLY A 812 49.60 -16.65 -22.24
N SER A 813 49.54 -15.82 -23.29
CA SER A 813 50.03 -14.43 -23.27
C SER A 813 48.95 -13.40 -23.54
N ASP A 814 47.89 -13.77 -24.27
CA ASP A 814 46.80 -12.89 -24.68
C ASP A 814 45.45 -13.62 -24.59
N GLN A 815 44.38 -12.88 -24.33
CA GLN A 815 43.00 -13.35 -24.49
C GLN A 815 42.34 -12.65 -25.69
N VAL A 816 41.71 -13.42 -26.57
CA VAL A 816 40.97 -12.93 -27.73
C VAL A 816 39.51 -13.37 -27.62
N PHE A 817 38.59 -12.45 -27.89
CA PHE A 817 37.15 -12.66 -27.74
C PHE A 817 36.43 -12.53 -29.08
N PHE A 818 35.43 -13.39 -29.30
CA PHE A 818 34.55 -13.32 -30.46
C PHE A 818 33.11 -13.53 -30.01
N LYS A 819 32.20 -12.69 -30.52
CA LYS A 819 30.77 -12.91 -30.38
C LYS A 819 30.31 -14.00 -31.35
N LEU A 820 29.46 -14.89 -30.87
CA LEU A 820 28.86 -15.98 -31.62
C LEU A 820 27.34 -15.89 -31.43
N VAL A 821 26.60 -15.84 -32.54
CA VAL A 821 25.13 -15.80 -32.52
C VAL A 821 24.64 -17.06 -33.20
N LYS A 822 24.10 -17.99 -32.41
CA LYS A 822 23.56 -19.25 -32.93
C LYS A 822 22.06 -19.11 -33.18
N THR A 823 21.68 -19.13 -34.45
CA THR A 823 20.28 -19.22 -34.92
C THR A 823 20.03 -20.65 -35.40
N ASP A 824 18.96 -21.30 -34.93
CA ASP A 824 18.45 -22.65 -35.28
C ASP A 824 19.38 -23.66 -35.96
#